data_AF-A0A344UU85-F1
#
_entry.id   AF-A0A344UU85-F1
#
_cell.length_a   1.000
_cell.length_b   1.000
_cell.length_c   1.000
_cell.angle_alpha   90.00
_cell.angle_beta   90.00
_cell.angle_gamma   90.00
#
_symmetry.space_group_name_H-M   'P 1'
#
loop_
_entity.id
_entity.type
_entity.pdbx_description
1 polymer ?
#
loop_
_entity_poly.entity_id
_entity_poly.type
_entity_poly.pdbx_seq_one_letter_code
_entity_poly.pdbx_strand_id
1 'polypeptide(L)'
;MRTDEMATSDTPGVPAPSADEDLADAEDDDAEDRAPKVGLMVPASMGLRFQVPTDLDSFRVTASWGTYASVETDEVTKAGRRVRHFRRTPVELTREIRLAELEPGVTLTVPLVDAVCLRIDRYDDPQFSRCLVEIALCNDRETPMPIPLSMWMFQTKLHVEANGAAVFLPVRDVLKQHWPEHDLEVRRLDLQYMNRLEFAIGRTCSVGWDAEPGARRASALWTTWLPVAETPQTRARPVEGAQLSMAALATMSPNDLRNALKPLVTGYGAWLDEQDAVSQRLPKHLRETADGVVWEARAAHKRLAGGVEHIASDPEALRCFQFMNQVMRDQRVASQVATLRASDPSMSIEAARAEVAGRGPAAASWRPFQLAFILMQLPALTDPTLAVRSADHLARVELLFFPTGGGKTEAYLGLAAYAFAIRRRQGVVESTDGPLDGRDGVAVLMRYTLRLLTSQQFQRATALMCAAELARRADEATWGSEPFRIGLWVGTGVSPKRFEEASEQLAKANEYGKAHNLTVLQVQRCPWCGTPISAAQVRADPTVRRVFVYCGDELGRCEFAKGGGVPEGLPILTVDEEIYRLTPAFVIATVDKFARLAREGEAGSLFGYVRRRCGRHGYVHPDYKACDGTRHNHNAANPYPARAPEKSVVCAVTRG
;
A
#
# COMPACT_ATOMS: atom_id res chain seq x y z
N MET A 1 -21.04 14.48 30.43
CA MET A 1 -22.19 14.10 29.58
C MET A 1 -23.40 13.95 30.48
N ARG A 2 -24.19 15.02 30.64
CA ARG A 2 -25.58 14.92 31.10
C ARG A 2 -26.40 14.95 29.82
N THR A 3 -27.14 13.89 29.56
CA THR A 3 -28.12 13.83 28.47
C THR A 3 -29.34 14.61 28.91
N ASP A 4 -29.49 15.84 28.41
CA ASP A 4 -30.76 16.56 28.47
C ASP A 4 -31.70 15.92 27.44
N GLU A 5 -32.65 15.12 27.91
CA GLU A 5 -33.70 14.45 27.13
C GLU A 5 -34.88 15.39 26.78
N MET A 6 -34.69 16.72 26.75
CA MET A 6 -35.78 17.68 26.48
C MET A 6 -35.47 18.75 25.42
N ALA A 7 -34.65 18.42 24.41
CA ALA A 7 -34.41 19.29 23.25
C ALA A 7 -34.77 18.60 21.91
N THR A 8 -35.97 18.01 21.82
CA THR A 8 -36.51 17.46 20.56
C THR A 8 -37.78 18.18 20.11
N SER A 9 -37.76 19.51 20.09
CA SER A 9 -38.76 20.29 19.37
C SER A 9 -38.06 21.42 18.62
N ASP A 10 -38.29 21.44 17.30
CA ASP A 10 -37.87 22.45 16.32
C ASP A 10 -36.39 22.43 15.87
N THR A 11 -35.96 21.33 15.26
CA THR A 11 -34.85 21.39 14.30
C THR A 11 -35.42 21.59 12.88
N PRO A 12 -35.29 22.76 12.25
CA PRO A 12 -35.68 22.95 10.85
C PRO A 12 -34.67 22.24 9.95
N GLY A 13 -34.95 20.97 9.64
CA GLY A 13 -34.25 20.21 8.61
C GLY A 13 -35.27 19.44 7.80
N VAL A 14 -35.18 19.58 6.48
CA VAL A 14 -36.11 18.91 5.57
C VAL A 14 -35.68 17.44 5.44
N PRO A 15 -36.55 16.47 5.77
CA PRO A 15 -36.27 15.06 5.49
C PRO A 15 -36.15 14.87 3.97
N ALA A 16 -35.03 14.34 3.48
CA ALA A 16 -34.98 13.96 2.06
C ALA A 16 -35.94 12.78 1.83
N PRO A 17 -36.82 12.81 0.81
CA PRO A 17 -37.47 11.59 0.35
C PRO A 17 -36.38 10.65 -0.14
N SER A 18 -36.58 9.33 0.00
CA SER A 18 -35.78 8.35 -0.72
C SER A 18 -35.76 8.75 -2.20
N ALA A 19 -34.57 8.95 -2.76
CA ALA A 19 -34.43 9.12 -4.19
C ALA A 19 -34.83 7.79 -4.85
N ASP A 20 -36.10 7.68 -5.21
CA ASP A 20 -36.57 6.65 -6.12
C ASP A 20 -36.27 7.08 -7.55
N GLU A 21 -35.54 6.18 -8.22
CA GLU A 21 -35.54 5.87 -9.66
C GLU A 21 -35.19 7.02 -10.63
N ASP A 22 -33.89 7.09 -11.00
CA ASP A 22 -33.40 7.38 -12.37
C ASP A 22 -31.86 7.57 -12.44
N LEU A 23 -31.09 6.85 -11.62
CA LEU A 23 -29.67 6.63 -11.91
C LEU A 23 -29.57 5.24 -12.54
N ALA A 24 -29.21 5.21 -13.82
CA ALA A 24 -29.12 4.02 -14.66
C ALA A 24 -28.58 2.81 -13.89
N ASP A 25 -29.43 1.80 -13.70
CA ASP A 25 -29.02 0.45 -13.32
C ASP A 25 -28.03 -0.04 -14.38
N ALA A 26 -26.73 0.02 -14.08
CA ALA A 26 -25.78 -0.88 -14.69
C ALA A 26 -25.96 -2.22 -13.98
N GLU A 27 -26.36 -3.26 -14.72
CA GLU A 27 -26.67 -4.62 -14.22
C GLU A 27 -25.47 -5.37 -13.57
N ASP A 28 -24.42 -4.68 -13.12
CA ASP A 28 -23.14 -5.27 -12.71
C ASP A 28 -22.60 -4.79 -11.34
N ASP A 29 -23.39 -4.05 -10.54
CA ASP A 29 -23.00 -3.72 -9.16
C ASP A 29 -23.45 -4.82 -8.16
N ASP A 30 -22.45 -5.42 -7.49
CA ASP A 30 -22.61 -6.44 -6.45
C ASP A 30 -23.52 -5.93 -5.31
N ALA A 31 -24.45 -6.79 -4.85
CA ALA A 31 -25.46 -6.45 -3.84
C ALA A 31 -24.90 -6.00 -2.47
N GLU A 32 -23.61 -6.21 -2.21
CA GLU A 32 -22.91 -5.82 -0.97
C GLU A 32 -22.30 -4.40 -1.01
N ASP A 33 -22.20 -3.76 -2.19
CA ASP A 33 -21.65 -2.39 -2.35
C ASP A 33 -22.75 -1.31 -2.47
N ARG A 34 -24.00 -1.69 -2.20
CA ARG A 34 -25.10 -0.73 -2.08
C ARG A 34 -24.87 0.12 -0.83
N ALA A 35 -24.50 1.37 -1.02
CA ALA A 35 -24.50 2.36 0.05
C ALA A 35 -25.85 2.27 0.81
N PRO A 36 -25.84 2.12 2.15
CA PRO A 36 -27.08 2.02 2.91
C PRO A 36 -27.93 3.26 2.64
N LYS A 37 -29.16 3.04 2.14
CA LYS A 37 -30.16 4.07 1.86
C LYS A 37 -30.72 4.61 3.18
N VAL A 38 -29.91 5.34 3.94
CA VAL A 38 -30.36 6.11 5.09
C VAL A 38 -30.89 7.44 4.55
N GLY A 39 -32.11 7.83 4.94
CA GLY A 39 -32.67 9.13 4.62
C GLY A 39 -31.72 10.24 5.09
N LEU A 40 -30.99 10.85 4.16
CA LEU A 40 -30.09 11.96 4.46
C LEU A 40 -30.94 13.17 4.86
N MET A 41 -30.73 13.70 6.05
CA MET A 41 -31.24 15.03 6.40
C MET A 41 -30.54 16.04 5.49
N VAL A 42 -31.29 16.89 4.77
CA VAL A 42 -30.67 17.92 3.94
C VAL A 42 -30.05 18.97 4.86
N PRO A 43 -28.72 19.12 4.91
CA PRO A 43 -28.10 20.07 5.82
C PRO A 43 -28.43 21.50 5.37
N ALA A 44 -29.12 22.25 6.22
CA ALA A 44 -29.45 23.66 6.01
C ALA A 44 -28.35 24.61 6.53
N SER A 45 -27.26 24.06 7.07
CA SER A 45 -26.15 24.84 7.62
C SER A 45 -24.79 24.18 7.43
N MET A 46 -23.76 25.02 7.38
CA MET A 46 -22.34 24.63 7.32
C MET A 46 -21.50 25.70 8.01
N GLY A 47 -20.35 25.33 8.57
CA GLY A 47 -19.61 26.28 9.38
C GLY A 47 -18.19 25.87 9.70
N LEU A 48 -17.56 26.67 10.56
CA LEU A 48 -16.30 26.33 11.20
C LEU A 48 -16.24 26.87 12.62
N ARG A 49 -15.41 26.24 13.43
CA ARG A 49 -15.00 26.71 14.75
C ARG A 49 -13.52 27.05 14.71
N PHE A 50 -13.14 28.17 15.29
CA PHE A 50 -11.75 28.62 15.38
C PHE A 50 -11.50 29.37 16.68
N GLN A 51 -10.25 29.79 16.90
CA GLN A 51 -9.83 30.42 18.14
C GLN A 51 -9.05 31.70 17.86
N VAL A 52 -9.27 32.73 18.66
CA VAL A 52 -8.60 34.04 18.55
C VAL A 52 -8.17 34.55 19.94
N PRO A 53 -7.18 35.44 20.04
CA PRO A 53 -6.86 36.14 21.28
C PRO A 53 -8.05 36.94 21.82
N THR A 54 -8.17 37.07 23.14
CA THR A 54 -9.26 37.85 23.77
C THR A 54 -9.15 39.36 23.53
N ASP A 55 -7.98 39.85 23.12
CA ASP A 55 -7.70 41.26 22.82
C ASP A 55 -7.90 41.61 21.32
N LEU A 56 -8.38 40.67 20.51
CA LEU A 56 -8.75 40.93 19.13
C LEU A 56 -10.01 41.82 19.07
N ASP A 57 -9.92 42.95 18.37
CA ASP A 57 -11.04 43.89 18.22
C ASP A 57 -12.14 43.33 17.29
N SER A 58 -11.78 43.00 16.05
CA SER A 58 -12.71 42.47 15.05
C SER A 58 -12.04 41.46 14.10
N PHE A 59 -12.89 40.68 13.42
CA PHE A 59 -12.50 39.88 12.27
C PHE A 59 -13.57 40.00 11.17
N ARG A 60 -13.18 39.70 9.93
CA ARG A 60 -14.05 39.74 8.77
C ARG A 60 -14.46 38.33 8.36
N VAL A 61 -15.74 38.15 8.05
CA VAL A 61 -16.30 36.93 7.48
C VAL A 61 -16.86 37.25 6.10
N THR A 62 -16.38 36.56 5.08
CA THR A 62 -16.94 36.58 3.73
C THR A 62 -17.66 35.26 3.49
N ALA A 63 -18.98 35.33 3.37
CA ALA A 63 -19.84 34.21 3.01
C ALA A 63 -20.13 34.24 1.52
N SER A 64 -19.98 33.11 0.84
CA SER A 64 -20.24 32.98 -0.60
C SER A 64 -20.94 31.68 -0.93
N TRP A 65 -21.79 31.71 -1.96
CA TRP A 65 -22.50 30.56 -2.50
C TRP A 65 -22.97 30.84 -3.93
N GLY A 66 -23.52 29.83 -4.60
CA GLY A 66 -24.19 29.96 -5.89
C GLY A 66 -25.63 29.49 -5.78
N THR A 67 -26.55 30.20 -6.42
CA THR A 67 -27.89 29.70 -6.72
C THR A 67 -28.00 29.38 -8.21
N TYR A 68 -28.84 28.42 -8.57
CA TYR A 68 -29.04 28.03 -9.97
C TYR A 68 -30.49 28.22 -10.37
N ALA A 69 -30.71 28.81 -11.53
CA ALA A 69 -32.02 28.93 -12.14
C ALA A 69 -32.00 28.36 -13.57
N SER A 70 -33.09 27.70 -13.95
CA SER A 70 -33.29 27.29 -15.34
C SER A 70 -33.55 28.51 -16.20
N VAL A 71 -32.85 28.62 -17.32
CA VAL A 71 -33.03 29.64 -18.35
C VAL A 71 -33.40 28.93 -19.65
N GLU A 72 -34.49 29.35 -20.28
CA GLU A 72 -34.86 28.87 -21.61
C GLU A 72 -33.86 29.40 -22.64
N THR A 73 -33.42 28.52 -23.53
CA THR A 73 -32.60 28.90 -24.68
C THR A 73 -33.46 28.92 -25.94
N ASP A 74 -32.98 29.63 -26.96
CA ASP A 74 -33.61 29.65 -28.29
C ASP A 74 -33.38 28.35 -29.08
N GLU A 75 -32.59 27.43 -28.53
CA GLU A 75 -32.33 26.12 -29.13
C GLU A 75 -33.51 25.17 -28.89
N VAL A 76 -33.89 24.43 -29.92
CA VAL A 76 -34.99 23.48 -29.87
C VAL A 76 -34.43 22.09 -30.19
N THR A 77 -34.73 21.12 -29.32
CA THR A 77 -34.41 19.71 -29.55
C THR A 77 -35.11 19.18 -30.81
N LYS A 78 -34.64 18.06 -31.37
CA LYS A 78 -35.26 17.40 -32.54
C LYS A 78 -36.76 17.06 -32.35
N ALA A 79 -37.23 17.01 -31.10
CA ALA A 79 -38.62 16.76 -30.71
C ALA A 79 -39.44 18.04 -30.46
N GLY A 80 -38.95 19.22 -30.83
CA GLY A 80 -39.69 20.49 -30.70
C GLY A 80 -39.69 21.10 -29.29
N ARG A 81 -38.95 20.53 -28.33
CA ARG A 81 -38.83 21.08 -26.96
C ARG A 81 -37.66 22.06 -26.87
N ARG A 82 -37.88 23.23 -26.29
CA ARG A 82 -36.83 24.21 -25.99
C ARG A 82 -35.80 23.60 -25.04
N VAL A 83 -34.53 23.78 -25.35
CA VAL A 83 -33.40 23.36 -24.50
C VAL A 83 -33.33 24.30 -23.30
N ARG A 84 -33.19 23.73 -22.10
CA ARG A 84 -33.03 24.47 -20.84
C ARG A 84 -31.57 24.43 -20.42
N HIS A 85 -30.98 25.58 -20.17
CA HIS A 85 -29.67 25.68 -19.55
C HIS A 85 -29.82 26.11 -18.09
N PHE A 86 -28.92 25.67 -17.22
CA PHE A 86 -28.84 26.16 -15.85
C PHE A 86 -27.82 27.30 -15.77
N ARG A 87 -28.26 28.46 -15.30
CA ARG A 87 -27.39 29.62 -15.06
C ARG A 87 -27.11 29.73 -13.57
N ARG A 88 -25.83 29.86 -13.22
CA ARG A 88 -25.36 30.13 -11.86
C ARG A 88 -25.39 31.63 -11.57
N THR A 89 -25.94 32.02 -10.42
CA THR A 89 -25.84 33.36 -9.85
C THR A 89 -24.93 33.31 -8.61
N PRO A 90 -23.70 33.88 -8.66
CA PRO A 90 -22.85 34.00 -7.49
C PRO A 90 -23.45 34.98 -6.48
N VAL A 91 -23.38 34.64 -5.19
CA VAL A 91 -23.58 35.57 -4.09
C VAL A 91 -22.32 35.58 -3.23
N GLU A 92 -21.84 36.76 -2.89
CA GLU A 92 -20.72 36.97 -1.98
C GLU A 92 -21.01 38.19 -1.10
N LEU A 93 -20.98 37.99 0.21
CA LEU A 93 -21.30 39.01 1.20
C LEU A 93 -20.27 39.00 2.31
N THR A 94 -19.81 40.19 2.67
CA THR A 94 -18.80 40.39 3.72
C THR A 94 -19.41 41.10 4.92
N ARG A 95 -19.08 40.62 6.12
CA ARG A 95 -19.45 41.22 7.40
C ARG A 95 -18.21 41.36 8.28
N GLU A 96 -18.07 42.51 8.93
CA GLU A 96 -17.11 42.69 10.01
C GLU A 96 -17.81 42.37 11.32
N ILE A 97 -17.20 41.52 12.13
CA ILE A 97 -17.71 41.06 13.42
C ILE A 97 -16.78 41.57 14.49
N ARG A 98 -17.31 42.42 15.39
CA ARG A 98 -16.56 42.89 16.56
C ARG A 98 -16.66 41.85 17.67
N LEU A 99 -15.54 41.47 18.26
CA LEU A 99 -15.51 40.45 19.30
C LEU A 99 -16.30 40.91 20.55
N ALA A 100 -16.33 42.22 20.79
CA ALA A 100 -17.10 42.85 21.87
C ALA A 100 -18.63 42.76 21.70
N GLU A 101 -19.13 42.52 20.48
CA GLU A 101 -20.57 42.34 20.20
C GLU A 101 -21.03 40.89 20.41
N LEU A 102 -20.10 39.96 20.61
CA LEU A 102 -20.39 38.56 20.88
C LEU A 102 -20.49 38.33 22.40
N GLU A 103 -21.68 38.02 22.89
CA GLU A 103 -21.92 37.63 24.28
C GLU A 103 -21.60 36.13 24.47
N PRO A 104 -20.74 35.75 25.44
CA PRO A 104 -20.41 34.35 25.68
C PRO A 104 -21.65 33.49 25.99
N GLY A 105 -21.81 32.38 25.28
CA GLY A 105 -22.95 31.45 25.44
C GLY A 105 -24.27 31.90 24.81
N VAL A 106 -24.29 33.05 24.10
CA VAL A 106 -25.46 33.56 23.39
C VAL A 106 -25.16 33.61 21.88
N THR A 107 -26.05 33.02 21.08
CA THR A 107 -25.89 33.02 19.61
C THR A 107 -26.28 34.36 19.02
N LEU A 108 -25.32 35.06 18.42
CA LEU A 108 -25.60 36.23 17.60
C LEU A 108 -26.07 35.78 16.20
N THR A 109 -27.19 36.33 15.73
CA THR A 109 -27.68 36.10 14.36
C THR A 109 -27.44 37.35 13.52
N VAL A 110 -26.57 37.24 12.51
CA VAL A 110 -26.26 38.32 11.56
C VAL A 110 -26.97 38.04 10.23
N PRO A 111 -28.01 38.81 9.86
CA PRO A 111 -28.70 38.61 8.59
C PRO A 111 -27.78 38.95 7.41
N LEU A 112 -27.80 38.09 6.38
CA LEU A 112 -27.10 38.31 5.11
C LEU A 112 -28.06 38.80 4.04
N VAL A 113 -28.79 37.87 3.40
CA VAL A 113 -29.77 38.16 2.35
C VAL A 113 -30.89 37.12 2.42
N ASP A 114 -32.13 37.57 2.20
CA ASP A 114 -33.33 36.74 2.33
C ASP A 114 -33.37 36.00 3.69
N ALA A 115 -33.52 34.69 3.68
CA ALA A 115 -33.50 33.84 4.88
C ALA A 115 -32.09 33.28 5.20
N VAL A 116 -31.05 33.77 4.53
CA VAL A 116 -29.66 33.35 4.79
C VAL A 116 -29.06 34.24 5.86
N CYS A 117 -28.49 33.62 6.90
CA CYS A 117 -27.87 34.32 8.03
C CYS A 117 -26.56 33.65 8.46
N LEU A 118 -25.74 34.39 9.22
CA LEU A 118 -24.66 33.82 10.01
C LEU A 118 -25.13 33.67 11.45
N ARG A 119 -24.95 32.49 12.03
CA ARG A 119 -25.07 32.27 13.48
C ARG A 119 -23.68 32.17 14.06
N ILE A 120 -23.40 32.98 15.08
CA ILE A 120 -22.08 33.12 15.69
C ILE A 120 -22.19 32.93 17.19
N ASP A 121 -21.44 31.96 17.72
CA ASP A 121 -21.31 31.72 19.16
C ASP A 121 -19.89 32.04 19.63
N ARG A 122 -19.80 32.55 20.85
CA ARG A 122 -18.54 32.81 21.55
C ARG A 122 -18.45 31.99 22.84
N TYR A 123 -17.27 31.44 23.08
CA TYR A 123 -16.91 30.78 24.34
C TYR A 123 -15.54 31.28 24.79
N ASP A 124 -15.47 31.85 25.99
CA ASP A 124 -14.20 32.32 26.54
C ASP A 124 -13.44 31.19 27.23
N ASP A 125 -12.12 31.17 27.04
CA ASP A 125 -11.18 30.28 27.71
C ASP A 125 -10.11 31.13 28.43
N PRO A 126 -10.41 31.56 29.67
CA PRO A 126 -9.52 32.43 30.44
C PRO A 126 -8.18 31.78 30.77
N GLN A 127 -8.13 30.44 30.86
CA GLN A 127 -6.92 29.69 31.18
C GLN A 127 -5.80 29.95 30.16
N PHE A 128 -6.17 30.17 28.89
CA PHE A 128 -5.23 30.41 27.80
C PHE A 128 -5.40 31.80 27.15
N SER A 129 -6.15 32.70 27.78
CA SER A 129 -6.43 34.07 27.28
C SER A 129 -6.88 34.07 25.82
N ARG A 130 -7.82 33.17 25.48
CA ARG A 130 -8.36 33.00 24.13
C ARG A 130 -9.88 32.93 24.14
N CYS A 131 -10.46 33.23 22.99
CA CYS A 131 -11.87 33.11 22.70
C CYS A 131 -12.06 32.09 21.58
N LEU A 132 -13.03 31.18 21.73
CA LEU A 132 -13.43 30.23 20.74
C LEU A 132 -14.69 30.77 20.05
N VAL A 133 -14.63 30.86 18.73
CA VAL A 133 -15.71 31.38 17.91
C VAL A 133 -16.22 30.25 17.02
N GLU A 134 -17.52 30.03 17.03
CA GLU A 134 -18.20 29.09 16.14
C GLU A 134 -19.11 29.87 15.20
N ILE A 135 -18.94 29.69 13.89
CA ILE A 135 -19.69 30.41 12.85
C ILE A 135 -20.34 29.40 11.93
N ALA A 136 -21.65 29.51 11.76
CA ALA A 136 -22.43 28.73 10.81
C ALA A 136 -23.15 29.64 9.81
N LEU A 137 -22.96 29.37 8.52
CA LEU A 137 -23.81 29.86 7.45
C LEU A 137 -25.08 29.01 7.42
N CYS A 138 -26.24 29.64 7.62
CA CYS A 138 -27.52 28.97 7.71
C CYS A 138 -28.49 29.47 6.63
N ASN A 139 -29.29 28.56 6.10
CA ASN A 139 -30.42 28.85 5.22
C ASN A 139 -31.72 28.54 5.96
N ASP A 140 -32.33 29.56 6.57
CA ASP A 140 -33.58 29.40 7.33
C ASP A 140 -34.82 29.47 6.42
N ARG A 141 -34.64 29.30 5.10
CA ARG A 141 -35.74 29.36 4.16
C ARG A 141 -36.67 28.17 4.36
N GLU A 142 -37.95 28.44 4.59
CA GLU A 142 -38.98 27.42 4.48
C GLU A 142 -39.17 27.03 3.00
N THR A 143 -39.08 25.73 2.71
CA THR A 143 -39.12 25.20 1.34
C THR A 143 -40.28 24.22 1.14
N PRO A 144 -40.98 24.26 -0.01
CA PRO A 144 -41.91 23.19 -0.38
C PRO A 144 -41.16 21.91 -0.73
N MET A 145 -41.87 20.78 -0.75
CA MET A 145 -41.33 19.49 -1.19
C MET A 145 -41.84 19.12 -2.59
N PRO A 146 -40.95 18.75 -3.54
CA PRO A 146 -39.48 18.73 -3.43
C PRO A 146 -38.86 20.14 -3.44
N ILE A 147 -37.69 20.30 -2.80
CA ILE A 147 -37.00 21.59 -2.69
C ILE A 147 -36.58 22.10 -4.09
N PRO A 148 -37.09 23.26 -4.54
CA PRO A 148 -36.75 23.81 -5.85
C PRO A 148 -35.25 24.14 -5.96
N LEU A 149 -34.63 23.85 -7.12
CA LEU A 149 -33.19 24.11 -7.38
C LEU A 149 -32.74 25.54 -7.05
N SER A 150 -33.60 26.53 -7.25
CA SER A 150 -33.32 27.93 -6.95
C SER A 150 -33.26 28.27 -5.45
N MET A 151 -33.72 27.37 -4.59
CA MET A 151 -33.70 27.51 -3.13
C MET A 151 -32.50 26.81 -2.48
N TRP A 152 -31.69 26.09 -3.26
CA TRP A 152 -30.45 25.47 -2.80
C TRP A 152 -29.29 26.47 -2.81
N MET A 153 -28.44 26.38 -1.79
CA MET A 153 -27.15 27.06 -1.75
C MET A 153 -26.05 26.09 -2.16
N PHE A 154 -25.51 26.27 -3.36
CA PHE A 154 -24.44 25.43 -3.89
C PHE A 154 -23.07 26.07 -3.62
N GLN A 155 -22.04 25.23 -3.48
CA GLN A 155 -20.65 25.69 -3.35
C GLN A 155 -20.48 26.72 -2.24
N THR A 156 -21.17 26.50 -1.11
CA THR A 156 -21.10 27.37 0.05
C THR A 156 -19.65 27.45 0.55
N LYS A 157 -19.23 28.65 0.94
CA LYS A 157 -17.91 28.89 1.53
C LYS A 157 -17.98 30.06 2.52
N LEU A 158 -17.47 29.84 3.72
CA LEU A 158 -17.06 30.90 4.63
C LEU A 158 -15.54 31.10 4.49
N HIS A 159 -15.11 32.37 4.44
CA HIS A 159 -13.72 32.79 4.54
C HIS A 159 -13.60 33.79 5.69
N VAL A 160 -12.64 33.59 6.59
CA VAL A 160 -12.46 34.40 7.79
C VAL A 160 -11.04 34.94 7.84
N GLU A 161 -10.88 36.24 8.04
CA GLU A 161 -9.59 36.93 8.10
C GLU A 161 -9.63 38.11 9.08
N ALA A 162 -8.47 38.59 9.54
CA ALA A 162 -8.36 39.78 10.39
C ALA A 162 -7.41 40.81 9.77
N ASN A 163 -7.79 41.36 8.61
CA ASN A 163 -6.99 42.32 7.85
C ASN A 163 -5.56 41.83 7.57
N GLY A 164 -5.40 40.53 7.27
CA GLY A 164 -4.11 39.88 7.02
C GLY A 164 -3.26 39.58 8.27
N ALA A 165 -3.72 39.96 9.47
CA ALA A 165 -3.00 39.65 10.70
C ALA A 165 -3.12 38.16 11.07
N ALA A 166 -2.00 37.55 11.48
CA ALA A 166 -1.96 36.17 11.95
C ALA A 166 -2.51 36.06 13.38
N VAL A 167 -3.84 36.02 13.51
CA VAL A 167 -4.55 36.01 14.80
C VAL A 167 -5.17 34.67 15.15
N PHE A 168 -5.36 33.77 14.18
CA PHE A 168 -6.03 32.50 14.43
C PHE A 168 -5.10 31.55 15.19
N LEU A 169 -5.52 31.15 16.39
CA LEU A 169 -4.77 30.29 17.29
C LEU A 169 -5.06 28.82 16.95
N PRO A 170 -4.09 27.92 17.18
CA PRO A 170 -4.28 26.50 16.93
C PRO A 170 -5.35 25.93 17.86
N VAL A 171 -6.10 24.96 17.34
CA VAL A 171 -7.10 24.19 18.09
C VAL A 171 -6.47 23.61 19.35
N ARG A 172 -5.30 23.01 19.16
CA ARG A 172 -4.45 22.41 20.20
C ARG A 172 -2.98 22.74 19.93
N ASP A 173 -2.26 23.16 20.96
CA ASP A 173 -0.82 23.36 20.93
C ASP A 173 -0.15 22.65 22.11
N VAL A 174 0.29 21.43 21.89
CA VAL A 174 0.88 20.56 22.94
C VAL A 174 2.20 21.09 23.52
N LEU A 175 2.85 22.07 22.86
CA LEU A 175 4.05 22.72 23.39
C LEU A 175 3.71 23.79 24.43
N LYS A 176 2.52 24.38 24.34
CA LYS A 176 2.04 25.41 25.26
C LYS A 176 1.06 24.87 26.30
N GLN A 177 0.34 23.80 25.96
CA GLN A 177 -0.80 23.30 26.71
C GLN A 177 -0.51 21.91 27.23
N HIS A 178 -0.73 21.71 28.54
CA HIS A 178 -0.73 20.39 29.15
C HIS A 178 -2.17 19.92 29.31
N TRP A 179 -2.59 18.99 28.45
CA TRP A 179 -3.86 18.29 28.58
C TRP A 179 -3.57 16.85 28.99
N PRO A 180 -4.16 16.36 30.09
CA PRO A 180 -4.05 14.96 30.47
C PRO A 180 -4.60 14.09 29.34
N GLU A 181 -3.75 13.22 28.83
CA GLU A 181 -4.12 12.18 27.88
C GLU A 181 -3.66 10.85 28.46
N HIS A 182 -4.58 9.88 28.52
CA HIS A 182 -4.33 8.58 29.11
C HIS A 182 -3.92 7.55 28.05
N ASP A 183 -4.30 7.78 26.79
CA ASP A 183 -3.90 6.95 25.69
C ASP A 183 -2.44 7.22 25.29
N LEU A 184 -1.60 6.18 25.39
CA LEU A 184 -0.17 6.26 25.06
C LEU A 184 0.07 6.51 23.57
N GLU A 185 -0.79 6.00 22.69
CA GLU A 185 -0.70 6.22 21.25
C GLU A 185 -1.01 7.68 20.91
N VAL A 186 -2.08 8.24 21.49
CA VAL A 186 -2.43 9.65 21.30
C VAL A 186 -1.30 10.56 21.80
N ARG A 187 -0.71 10.27 22.97
CA ARG A 187 0.46 11.01 23.48
C ARG A 187 1.65 10.98 22.50
N ARG A 188 1.90 9.85 21.83
CA ARG A 188 2.98 9.73 20.83
C ARG A 188 2.67 10.50 19.56
N LEU A 189 1.43 10.44 19.08
CA LEU A 189 0.98 11.20 17.92
C LEU A 189 1.08 12.70 18.18
N ASP A 190 0.64 13.16 19.36
CA ASP A 190 0.77 14.55 19.80
C ASP A 190 2.23 15.04 19.76
N LEU A 191 3.17 14.21 20.24
CA LEU A 191 4.59 14.52 20.18
C LEU A 191 5.10 14.53 18.73
N GLN A 192 4.82 13.50 17.95
CA GLN A 192 5.30 13.33 16.56
C GLN A 192 4.79 14.46 15.66
N TYR A 193 3.56 14.91 15.88
CA TYR A 193 2.88 15.93 15.11
C TYR A 193 2.80 17.29 15.85
N MET A 194 3.64 17.53 16.87
CA MET A 194 3.62 18.77 17.69
C MET A 194 3.80 20.09 16.89
N ASN A 195 4.30 19.99 15.66
CA ASN A 195 4.50 21.09 14.72
C ASN A 195 3.48 21.11 13.56
N ARG A 196 2.52 20.18 13.54
CA ARG A 196 1.38 20.17 12.63
C ARG A 196 0.17 20.68 13.39
N LEU A 197 -0.09 21.96 13.20
CA LEU A 197 -1.15 22.67 13.88
C LEU A 197 -2.39 22.77 12.99
N GLU A 198 -3.53 22.52 13.60
CA GLU A 198 -4.85 22.77 13.03
C GLU A 198 -5.37 24.09 13.60
N PHE A 199 -5.88 24.97 12.75
CA PHE A 199 -6.34 26.31 13.17
C PHE A 199 -7.86 26.47 13.17
N ALA A 200 -8.58 25.50 12.63
CA ALA A 200 -10.03 25.46 12.63
C ALA A 200 -10.55 24.02 12.62
N ILE A 201 -11.80 23.84 13.03
CA ILE A 201 -12.57 22.60 12.91
C ILE A 201 -13.80 22.89 12.06
N GLY A 202 -14.02 22.14 11.00
CA GLY A 202 -15.21 22.29 10.16
C GLY A 202 -16.48 21.71 10.80
N ARG A 203 -17.63 22.31 10.50
CA ARG A 203 -18.97 21.83 10.85
C ARG A 203 -19.69 21.46 9.56
N THR A 204 -20.06 20.19 9.41
CA THR A 204 -20.68 19.61 8.18
C THR A 204 -19.79 19.64 6.93
N CYS A 205 -18.67 20.36 6.96
CA CYS A 205 -17.70 20.49 5.87
C CYS A 205 -16.26 20.45 6.43
N SER A 206 -15.27 20.38 5.54
CA SER A 206 -13.85 20.51 5.92
C SER A 206 -13.42 21.97 5.99
N VAL A 207 -12.20 22.22 6.46
CA VAL A 207 -11.61 23.56 6.54
C VAL A 207 -10.19 23.59 5.96
N GLY A 208 -9.76 24.79 5.57
CA GLY A 208 -8.38 25.11 5.25
C GLY A 208 -7.97 26.42 5.93
N TRP A 209 -6.68 26.71 5.92
CA TRP A 209 -6.11 27.88 6.56
C TRP A 209 -4.83 28.32 5.86
N ASP A 210 -4.51 29.60 5.98
CA ASP A 210 -3.26 30.19 5.54
C ASP A 210 -2.36 30.44 6.74
N ALA A 211 -1.18 29.84 6.73
CA ALA A 211 -0.20 29.95 7.80
C ALA A 211 1.21 29.83 7.24
N GLU A 212 2.07 30.76 7.61
CA GLU A 212 3.49 30.72 7.24
C GLU A 212 4.16 29.42 7.75
N PRO A 213 5.13 28.85 7.02
CA PRO A 213 5.84 27.66 7.46
C PRO A 213 6.45 27.80 8.86
N GLY A 214 6.03 26.93 9.78
CA GLY A 214 6.49 26.95 11.18
C GLY A 214 5.79 27.98 12.08
N ALA A 215 4.88 28.80 11.53
CA ALA A 215 4.06 29.67 12.34
C ALA A 215 3.09 28.86 13.20
N ARG A 216 2.84 29.37 14.42
CA ARG A 216 1.84 28.82 15.34
C ARG A 216 0.58 29.67 15.40
N ARG A 217 0.32 30.44 14.33
CA ARG A 217 -0.89 31.22 14.07
C ARG A 217 -1.17 31.23 12.58
N ALA A 218 -2.45 31.29 12.20
CA ALA A 218 -2.90 31.45 10.83
C ALA A 218 -3.40 32.88 10.58
N SER A 219 -3.29 33.36 9.33
CA SER A 219 -3.74 34.67 8.82
C SER A 219 -5.16 34.64 8.28
N ALA A 220 -5.60 33.48 7.77
CA ALA A 220 -6.93 33.28 7.21
C ALA A 220 -7.41 31.84 7.41
N LEU A 221 -8.73 31.65 7.44
CA LEU A 221 -9.40 30.36 7.55
C LEU A 221 -10.52 30.28 6.50
N TRP A 222 -10.86 29.09 6.01
CA TRP A 222 -12.02 28.91 5.15
C TRP A 222 -12.60 27.51 5.23
N THR A 223 -13.87 27.37 4.88
CA THR A 223 -14.52 26.06 4.67
C THR A 223 -14.25 25.51 3.28
N THR A 224 -14.20 24.19 3.13
CA THR A 224 -14.10 23.51 1.84
C THR A 224 -14.87 22.18 1.83
N TRP A 225 -15.53 21.86 0.73
CA TRP A 225 -16.24 20.59 0.51
C TRP A 225 -15.35 19.51 -0.12
N LEU A 226 -14.29 19.93 -0.81
CA LEU A 226 -13.35 19.06 -1.51
C LEU A 226 -11.93 19.50 -1.10
N PRO A 227 -11.46 19.10 0.09
CA PRO A 227 -10.11 19.44 0.53
C PRO A 227 -9.08 18.83 -0.41
N VAL A 228 -8.04 19.60 -0.73
CA VAL A 228 -6.91 19.18 -1.55
C VAL A 228 -5.65 19.39 -0.74
N ALA A 229 -4.78 18.39 -0.69
CA ALA A 229 -3.49 18.46 -0.03
C ALA A 229 -2.41 17.86 -0.92
N GLU A 230 -1.24 18.51 -0.97
CA GLU A 230 -0.07 17.97 -1.63
C GLU A 230 0.74 17.14 -0.62
N THR A 231 0.97 15.86 -0.93
CA THR A 231 1.86 15.01 -0.13
C THR A 231 3.26 15.00 -0.73
N PRO A 232 4.26 15.66 -0.11
CA PRO A 232 5.59 15.77 -0.69
C PRO A 232 6.26 14.40 -0.81
N GLN A 233 7.01 14.21 -1.90
CA GLN A 233 7.73 12.97 -2.14
C GLN A 233 8.88 12.82 -1.13
N THR A 234 8.87 11.74 -0.36
CA THR A 234 9.95 11.50 0.63
C THR A 234 11.17 10.89 -0.05
N ARG A 235 12.29 11.61 0.00
CA ARG A 235 13.60 11.15 -0.47
C ARG A 235 14.43 10.67 0.71
N ALA A 236 15.01 9.47 0.58
CA ALA A 236 15.97 8.99 1.57
C ALA A 236 17.22 9.87 1.53
N ARG A 237 17.67 10.35 2.68
CA ARG A 237 18.95 11.07 2.78
C ARG A 237 20.09 10.09 2.47
N PRO A 238 21.11 10.50 1.67
CA PRO A 238 22.31 9.69 1.53
C PRO A 238 23.01 9.57 2.90
N VAL A 239 23.67 8.44 3.13
CA VAL A 239 24.55 8.27 4.28
C VAL A 239 25.97 8.30 3.74
N GLU A 240 26.69 9.39 4.03
CA GLU A 240 28.04 9.60 3.52
C GLU A 240 28.97 8.46 3.96
N GLY A 241 29.79 7.97 3.03
CA GLY A 241 30.70 6.85 3.25
C GLY A 241 30.07 5.46 3.30
N ALA A 242 28.73 5.33 3.33
CA ALA A 242 28.07 4.02 3.27
C ALA A 242 28.06 3.46 1.85
N GLN A 243 28.49 2.20 1.67
CA GLN A 243 28.30 1.51 0.40
C GLN A 243 26.87 0.98 0.29
N LEU A 244 26.19 1.35 -0.79
CA LEU A 244 24.80 0.97 -1.04
C LEU A 244 24.62 0.27 -2.40
N SER A 245 25.67 0.18 -3.22
CA SER A 245 25.62 -0.53 -4.50
C SER A 245 25.40 -2.02 -4.26
N MET A 246 24.32 -2.56 -4.82
CA MET A 246 24.03 -3.99 -4.78
C MET A 246 25.16 -4.80 -5.44
N ALA A 247 25.78 -4.28 -6.50
CA ALA A 247 26.89 -4.94 -7.17
C ALA A 247 28.14 -5.06 -6.29
N ALA A 248 28.47 -4.01 -5.53
CA ALA A 248 29.61 -4.03 -4.62
C ALA A 248 29.34 -4.94 -3.40
N LEU A 249 28.14 -4.83 -2.81
CA LEU A 249 27.75 -5.63 -1.65
C LEU A 249 27.66 -7.14 -1.98
N ALA A 250 27.44 -7.51 -3.24
CA ALA A 250 27.39 -8.90 -3.68
C ALA A 250 28.75 -9.62 -3.67
N THR A 251 29.88 -8.90 -3.54
CA THR A 251 31.22 -9.49 -3.67
C THR A 251 32.18 -9.14 -2.53
N MET A 252 31.79 -8.28 -1.60
CA MET A 252 32.64 -7.82 -0.50
C MET A 252 33.06 -8.94 0.46
N SER A 253 34.29 -8.82 0.96
CA SER A 253 34.79 -9.63 2.08
C SER A 253 34.11 -9.22 3.40
N PRO A 254 34.10 -10.07 4.45
CA PRO A 254 33.47 -9.74 5.72
C PRO A 254 34.00 -8.42 6.34
N ASN A 255 35.31 -8.19 6.28
CA ASN A 255 35.93 -6.98 6.84
C ASN A 255 35.58 -5.72 6.02
N ASP A 256 35.61 -5.81 4.70
CA ASP A 256 35.24 -4.69 3.83
C ASP A 256 33.76 -4.33 3.99
N LEU A 257 32.90 -5.35 4.07
CA LEU A 257 31.46 -5.19 4.28
C LEU A 257 31.16 -4.45 5.59
N ARG A 258 31.80 -4.87 6.69
CA ARG A 258 31.66 -4.23 7.99
C ARG A 258 32.05 -2.76 7.92
N ASN A 259 33.20 -2.45 7.32
CA ASN A 259 33.67 -1.06 7.17
C ASN A 259 32.74 -0.25 6.28
N ALA A 260 32.24 -0.84 5.19
CA ALA A 260 31.38 -0.19 4.23
C ALA A 260 29.96 0.11 4.74
N LEU A 261 29.46 -0.66 5.73
CA LEU A 261 28.14 -0.45 6.35
C LEU A 261 28.21 0.27 7.71
N LYS A 262 29.40 0.39 8.33
CA LYS A 262 29.61 1.10 9.59
C LYS A 262 29.01 2.52 9.63
N PRO A 263 29.05 3.33 8.54
CA PRO A 263 28.43 4.65 8.55
C PRO A 263 26.91 4.64 8.77
N LEU A 264 26.19 3.58 8.35
CA LEU A 264 24.76 3.44 8.62
C LEU A 264 24.47 3.32 10.13
N VAL A 265 25.27 2.52 10.83
CA VAL A 265 25.12 2.29 12.27
C VAL A 265 25.55 3.51 13.06
N THR A 266 26.74 4.03 12.78
CA THR A 266 27.31 5.16 13.53
C THR A 266 26.54 6.46 13.28
N GLY A 267 26.13 6.72 12.03
CA GLY A 267 25.30 7.88 11.70
C GLY A 267 23.92 7.85 12.35
N TYR A 268 23.27 6.69 12.40
CA TYR A 268 21.99 6.57 13.11
C TYR A 268 22.15 6.76 14.62
N GLY A 269 23.22 6.20 15.21
CA GLY A 269 23.54 6.40 16.63
C GLY A 269 23.75 7.87 16.99
N ALA A 270 24.58 8.58 16.21
CA ALA A 270 24.81 10.01 16.41
C ALA A 270 23.53 10.84 16.30
N TRP A 271 22.66 10.53 15.33
CA TRP A 271 21.36 11.19 15.22
C TRP A 271 20.45 10.94 16.43
N LEU A 272 20.48 9.74 17.02
CA LEU A 272 19.73 9.45 18.25
C LEU A 272 20.26 10.23 19.46
N ASP A 273 21.57 10.46 19.52
CA ASP A 273 22.17 11.31 20.57
C ASP A 273 21.69 12.77 20.42
N GLU A 274 21.53 13.27 19.19
CA GLU A 274 20.90 14.57 18.93
C GLU A 274 19.42 14.59 19.36
N GLN A 275 18.67 13.51 19.11
CA GLN A 275 17.26 13.43 19.52
C GLN A 275 17.09 13.39 21.05
N ASP A 276 17.99 12.72 21.78
CA ASP A 276 18.02 12.79 23.24
C ASP A 276 18.27 14.23 23.73
N ALA A 277 19.18 14.98 23.09
CA ALA A 277 19.38 16.38 23.44
C ALA A 277 18.14 17.26 23.15
N VAL A 278 17.36 16.92 22.11
CA VAL A 278 16.08 17.57 21.81
C VAL A 278 15.02 17.21 22.84
N SER A 279 14.93 15.94 23.28
CA SER A 279 13.94 15.49 24.27
C SER A 279 14.04 16.30 25.57
N GLN A 280 15.26 16.60 26.03
CA GLN A 280 15.51 17.38 27.23
C GLN A 280 15.04 18.85 27.15
N ARG A 281 14.90 19.39 25.94
CA ARG A 281 14.43 20.76 25.71
C ARG A 281 12.90 20.86 25.62
N LEU A 282 12.20 19.72 25.55
CA LEU A 282 10.74 19.70 25.49
C LEU A 282 10.11 20.11 26.84
N PRO A 283 8.84 20.58 26.83
CA PRO A 283 8.04 20.73 28.04
C PRO A 283 8.01 19.45 28.88
N LYS A 284 7.99 19.58 30.21
CA LYS A 284 8.10 18.45 31.16
C LYS A 284 7.09 17.34 30.89
N HIS A 285 5.86 17.67 30.49
CA HIS A 285 4.79 16.70 30.22
C HIS A 285 5.00 15.87 28.95
N LEU A 286 5.91 16.28 28.05
CA LEU A 286 6.22 15.55 26.82
C LEU A 286 7.50 14.70 26.93
N ARG A 287 8.36 14.96 27.92
CA ARG A 287 9.69 14.32 28.02
C ARG A 287 9.61 12.82 28.19
N GLU A 288 8.75 12.33 29.07
CA GLU A 288 8.58 10.88 29.30
C GLU A 288 8.21 10.14 28.00
N THR A 289 7.28 10.69 27.21
CA THR A 289 6.90 10.12 25.91
C THR A 289 8.08 10.16 24.94
N ALA A 290 8.82 11.26 24.88
CA ALA A 290 9.97 11.42 24.01
C ALA A 290 11.10 10.44 24.36
N ASP A 291 11.44 10.31 25.63
CA ASP A 291 12.47 9.40 26.12
C ASP A 291 12.08 7.94 25.82
N GLY A 292 10.79 7.58 25.96
CA GLY A 292 10.28 6.27 25.56
C GLY A 292 10.46 5.98 24.06
N VAL A 293 10.16 6.95 23.19
CA VAL A 293 10.35 6.81 21.73
C VAL A 293 11.82 6.68 21.37
N VAL A 294 12.71 7.47 21.98
CA VAL A 294 14.15 7.36 21.72
C VAL A 294 14.71 6.03 22.24
N TRP A 295 14.23 5.55 23.39
CA TRP A 295 14.60 4.23 23.91
C TRP A 295 14.24 3.10 22.93
N GLU A 296 13.03 3.10 22.36
CA GLU A 296 12.61 2.15 21.33
C GLU A 296 13.48 2.26 20.06
N ALA A 297 13.80 3.48 19.64
CA ALA A 297 14.67 3.73 18.50
C ALA A 297 16.11 3.21 18.74
N ARG A 298 16.63 3.31 19.97
CA ARG A 298 17.92 2.71 20.35
C ARG A 298 17.88 1.18 20.33
N ALA A 299 16.74 0.56 20.64
CA ALA A 299 16.58 -0.89 20.46
C ALA A 299 16.66 -1.29 18.98
N ALA A 300 16.05 -0.51 18.08
CA ALA A 300 16.17 -0.70 16.63
C ALA A 300 17.62 -0.48 16.14
N HIS A 301 18.32 0.54 16.64
CA HIS A 301 19.74 0.79 16.36
C HIS A 301 20.62 -0.40 16.75
N LYS A 302 20.39 -1.00 17.94
CA LYS A 302 21.09 -2.21 18.38
C LYS A 302 20.85 -3.38 17.44
N ARG A 303 19.61 -3.57 16.96
CA ARG A 303 19.29 -4.62 15.97
C ARG A 303 19.97 -4.37 14.62
N LEU A 304 20.05 -3.12 14.18
CA LEU A 304 20.77 -2.77 12.95
C LEU A 304 22.26 -3.11 13.07
N ALA A 305 22.89 -2.73 14.19
CA ALA A 305 24.28 -3.08 14.47
C ALA A 305 24.49 -4.60 14.51
N GLY A 306 23.58 -5.32 15.18
CA GLY A 306 23.59 -6.78 15.24
C GLY A 306 23.42 -7.44 13.87
N GLY A 307 22.58 -6.87 12.99
CA GLY A 307 22.40 -7.36 11.62
C GLY A 307 23.65 -7.21 10.75
N VAL A 308 24.36 -6.08 10.86
CA VAL A 308 25.66 -5.87 10.18
C VAL A 308 26.69 -6.86 10.71
N GLU A 309 26.73 -7.06 12.03
CA GLU A 309 27.69 -8.00 12.62
C GLU A 309 27.39 -9.45 12.22
N HIS A 310 26.12 -9.83 12.20
CA HIS A 310 25.68 -11.17 11.80
C HIS A 310 26.21 -11.56 10.41
N ILE A 311 26.00 -10.71 9.40
CA ILE A 311 26.48 -10.98 8.02
C ILE A 311 28.00 -10.86 7.87
N ALA A 312 28.70 -10.25 8.82
CA ALA A 312 30.16 -10.13 8.80
C ALA A 312 30.86 -11.24 9.59
N SER A 313 30.12 -12.03 10.37
CA SER A 313 30.67 -13.09 11.23
C SER A 313 30.21 -14.49 10.84
N ASP A 314 29.01 -14.65 10.28
CA ASP A 314 28.46 -15.92 9.80
C ASP A 314 28.70 -16.07 8.27
N PRO A 315 29.50 -17.06 7.83
CA PRO A 315 29.78 -17.29 6.41
C PRO A 315 28.54 -17.66 5.57
N GLU A 316 27.57 -18.39 6.13
CA GLU A 316 26.33 -18.71 5.41
C GLU A 316 25.45 -17.47 5.29
N ALA A 317 25.34 -16.68 6.37
CA ALA A 317 24.61 -15.42 6.33
C ALA A 317 25.21 -14.46 5.29
N LEU A 318 26.54 -14.36 5.20
CA LEU A 318 27.24 -13.58 4.19
C LEU A 318 26.93 -14.09 2.79
N ARG A 319 27.01 -15.40 2.55
CA ARG A 319 26.73 -16.00 1.23
C ARG A 319 25.29 -15.71 0.79
N CYS A 320 24.32 -15.84 1.69
CA CYS A 320 22.92 -15.52 1.41
C CYS A 320 22.70 -14.01 1.20
N PHE A 321 23.43 -13.15 1.91
CA PHE A 321 23.41 -11.70 1.70
C PHE A 321 23.99 -11.32 0.33
N GLN A 322 25.06 -11.97 -0.10
CA GLN A 322 25.65 -11.77 -1.42
C GLN A 322 24.70 -12.23 -2.54
N PHE A 323 24.06 -13.40 -2.38
CA PHE A 323 23.01 -13.87 -3.28
C PHE A 323 21.85 -12.87 -3.39
N MET A 324 21.35 -12.39 -2.25
CA MET A 324 20.29 -11.37 -2.21
C MET A 324 20.68 -10.13 -3.02
N ASN A 325 21.90 -9.61 -2.82
CA ASN A 325 22.36 -8.41 -3.53
C ASN A 325 22.52 -8.66 -5.03
N GLN A 326 23.05 -9.82 -5.44
CA GLN A 326 23.13 -10.21 -6.85
C GLN A 326 21.73 -10.27 -7.49
N VAL A 327 20.81 -11.01 -6.88
CA VAL A 327 19.44 -11.19 -7.38
C VAL A 327 18.69 -9.87 -7.46
N MET A 328 18.80 -9.01 -6.44
CA MET A 328 18.17 -7.69 -6.43
C MET A 328 18.76 -6.74 -7.46
N ARG A 329 20.08 -6.79 -7.67
CA ARG A 329 20.75 -6.04 -8.75
C ARG A 329 20.21 -6.46 -10.11
N ASP A 330 20.17 -7.75 -10.38
CA ASP A 330 19.77 -8.29 -11.68
C ASP A 330 18.27 -8.03 -11.94
N GLN A 331 17.42 -8.18 -10.92
CA GLN A 331 16.02 -7.80 -10.94
C GLN A 331 15.84 -6.31 -11.28
N ARG A 332 16.58 -5.41 -10.61
CA ARG A 332 16.55 -3.95 -10.84
C ARG A 332 16.93 -3.57 -12.25
N VAL A 333 18.00 -4.19 -12.78
CA VAL A 333 18.47 -3.95 -14.15
C VAL A 333 17.43 -4.45 -15.15
N ALA A 334 16.96 -5.69 -15.00
CA ALA A 334 15.97 -6.30 -15.89
C ALA A 334 14.65 -5.51 -15.93
N SER A 335 14.18 -5.03 -14.77
CA SER A 335 12.97 -4.20 -14.71
C SER A 335 13.13 -2.87 -15.45
N GLN A 336 14.28 -2.20 -15.31
CA GLN A 336 14.55 -0.96 -16.06
C GLN A 336 14.68 -1.21 -17.57
N VAL A 337 15.35 -2.29 -17.98
CA VAL A 337 15.43 -2.71 -19.39
C VAL A 337 14.03 -2.96 -19.95
N ALA A 338 13.19 -3.69 -19.21
CA ALA A 338 11.82 -3.96 -19.62
C ALA A 338 10.97 -2.68 -19.74
N THR A 339 11.15 -1.71 -18.82
CA THR A 339 10.50 -0.40 -18.90
C THR A 339 10.95 0.40 -20.12
N LEU A 340 12.26 0.51 -20.37
CA LEU A 340 12.79 1.22 -21.55
C LEU A 340 12.21 0.66 -22.85
N ARG A 341 12.18 -0.67 -22.98
CA ARG A 341 11.64 -1.35 -24.16
C ARG A 341 10.12 -1.37 -24.23
N ALA A 342 9.43 -1.10 -23.13
CA ALA A 342 7.99 -0.87 -23.13
C ALA A 342 7.68 0.54 -23.65
N SER A 343 8.51 1.54 -23.30
CA SER A 343 8.40 2.91 -23.77
C SER A 343 8.86 3.09 -25.23
N ASP A 344 9.88 2.34 -25.65
CA ASP A 344 10.37 2.30 -27.03
C ASP A 344 10.47 0.85 -27.53
N PRO A 345 9.45 0.37 -28.27
CA PRO A 345 9.45 -0.99 -28.82
C PRO A 345 10.55 -1.28 -29.84
N SER A 346 11.16 -0.25 -30.44
CA SER A 346 12.20 -0.40 -31.46
C SER A 346 13.58 -0.66 -30.85
N MET A 347 13.76 -0.37 -29.57
CA MET A 347 15.01 -0.55 -28.85
C MET A 347 15.35 -2.03 -28.66
N SER A 348 16.58 -2.41 -29.03
CA SER A 348 17.11 -3.77 -28.82
C SER A 348 17.38 -4.07 -27.34
N ILE A 349 17.51 -5.36 -26.99
CA ILE A 349 17.85 -5.75 -25.62
C ILE A 349 19.25 -5.26 -25.23
N GLU A 350 20.20 -5.31 -26.17
CA GLU A 350 21.58 -4.89 -25.96
C GLU A 350 21.67 -3.38 -25.72
N ALA A 351 20.95 -2.58 -26.53
CA ALA A 351 20.91 -1.13 -26.38
C ALA A 351 20.30 -0.72 -25.03
N ALA A 352 19.17 -1.33 -24.65
CA ALA A 352 18.53 -1.07 -23.37
C ALA A 352 19.43 -1.46 -22.18
N ARG A 353 20.14 -2.60 -22.26
CA ARG A 353 21.10 -3.01 -21.23
C ARG A 353 22.28 -2.04 -21.13
N ALA A 354 22.81 -1.58 -22.26
CA ALA A 354 23.90 -0.60 -22.30
C ALA A 354 23.48 0.74 -21.69
N GLU A 355 22.26 1.22 -21.96
CA GLU A 355 21.75 2.45 -21.36
C GLU A 355 21.63 2.33 -19.83
N VAL A 356 21.05 1.23 -19.33
CA VAL A 356 20.94 1.01 -17.87
C VAL A 356 22.32 0.88 -17.23
N ALA A 357 23.27 0.19 -17.88
CA ALA A 357 24.65 0.09 -17.41
C ALA A 357 25.34 1.46 -17.36
N GLY A 358 25.06 2.35 -18.31
CA GLY A 358 25.56 3.72 -18.35
C GLY A 358 25.15 4.59 -17.15
N ARG A 359 24.11 4.20 -16.40
CA ARG A 359 23.69 4.85 -15.14
C ARG A 359 24.59 4.48 -13.95
N GLY A 360 25.50 3.52 -14.11
CA GLY A 360 26.45 3.08 -13.08
C GLY A 360 25.77 2.55 -11.82
N PRO A 361 26.35 2.77 -10.62
CA PRO A 361 25.80 2.27 -9.36
C PRO A 361 24.36 2.73 -9.07
N ALA A 362 23.95 3.89 -9.59
CA ALA A 362 22.61 4.43 -9.39
C ALA A 362 21.50 3.55 -10.00
N ALA A 363 21.83 2.70 -10.98
CA ALA A 363 20.89 1.74 -11.56
C ALA A 363 20.41 0.69 -10.52
N ALA A 364 21.27 0.32 -9.57
CA ALA A 364 21.04 -0.76 -8.63
C ALA A 364 21.75 -0.50 -7.29
N SER A 365 21.25 0.52 -6.57
CA SER A 365 21.66 0.82 -5.20
C SER A 365 20.48 0.78 -4.25
N TRP A 366 20.75 0.37 -3.01
CA TRP A 366 19.79 0.46 -1.91
C TRP A 366 19.57 1.91 -1.49
N ARG A 367 18.35 2.22 -1.06
CA ARG A 367 18.13 3.36 -0.18
C ARG A 367 18.52 2.94 1.25
N PRO A 368 19.13 3.81 2.07
CA PRO A 368 19.59 3.45 3.41
C PRO A 368 18.55 2.74 4.27
N PHE A 369 17.30 3.23 4.28
CA PHE A 369 16.22 2.60 5.06
C PHE A 369 15.87 1.19 4.57
N GLN A 370 15.99 0.91 3.27
CA GLN A 370 15.69 -0.43 2.72
C GLN A 370 16.69 -1.44 3.25
N LEU A 371 17.98 -1.09 3.17
CA LEU A 371 19.05 -1.95 3.64
C LEU A 371 19.03 -2.07 5.16
N ALA A 372 18.80 -0.99 5.90
CA ALA A 372 18.67 -1.03 7.35
C ALA A 372 17.51 -1.94 7.79
N PHE A 373 16.35 -1.84 7.12
CA PHE A 373 15.22 -2.71 7.39
C PHE A 373 15.57 -4.18 7.14
N ILE A 374 16.23 -4.48 6.02
CA ILE A 374 16.69 -5.85 5.70
C ILE A 374 17.61 -6.39 6.82
N LEU A 375 18.67 -5.65 7.14
CA LEU A 375 19.72 -6.04 8.09
C LEU A 375 19.15 -6.41 9.46
N MET A 376 18.16 -5.65 9.95
CA MET A 376 17.52 -5.90 11.25
C MET A 376 16.76 -7.23 11.35
N GLN A 377 16.43 -7.87 10.22
CA GLN A 377 15.68 -9.13 10.18
C GLN A 377 16.54 -10.36 9.87
N LEU A 378 17.74 -10.16 9.32
CA LEU A 378 18.58 -11.28 8.84
C LEU A 378 18.90 -12.32 9.92
N PRO A 379 19.22 -11.95 11.18
CA PRO A 379 19.45 -12.95 12.22
C PRO A 379 18.25 -13.90 12.40
N ALA A 380 17.03 -13.36 12.46
CA ALA A 380 15.79 -14.15 12.63
C ALA A 380 15.46 -15.02 11.40
N LEU A 381 15.85 -14.60 10.20
CA LEU A 381 15.72 -15.45 9.01
C LEU A 381 16.79 -16.55 8.96
N THR A 382 17.98 -16.29 9.50
CA THR A 382 19.11 -17.22 9.51
C THR A 382 18.93 -18.35 10.50
N ASP A 383 18.48 -18.02 11.71
CA ASP A 383 18.30 -19.00 12.76
C ASP A 383 16.81 -19.13 13.11
N PRO A 384 16.17 -20.25 12.70
CA PRO A 384 14.77 -20.50 12.99
C PRO A 384 14.47 -20.77 14.47
N THR A 385 15.48 -20.98 15.30
CA THR A 385 15.34 -21.26 16.74
C THR A 385 15.31 -20.00 17.60
N LEU A 386 15.58 -18.82 17.03
CA LEU A 386 15.59 -17.58 17.79
C LEU A 386 14.22 -17.25 18.38
N ALA A 387 14.19 -17.00 19.69
CA ALA A 387 12.98 -16.72 20.45
C ALA A 387 12.16 -15.53 19.90
N VAL A 388 12.81 -14.55 19.25
CA VAL A 388 12.13 -13.42 18.61
C VAL A 388 11.17 -13.82 17.48
N ARG A 389 11.27 -15.07 16.98
CA ARG A 389 10.36 -15.59 15.95
C ARG A 389 9.02 -16.08 16.48
N SER A 390 8.99 -16.69 17.67
CA SER A 390 7.84 -17.47 18.12
C SER A 390 7.53 -17.38 19.62
N ALA A 391 8.40 -16.80 20.45
CA ALA A 391 8.10 -16.66 21.87
C ALA A 391 7.00 -15.60 22.07
N ASP A 392 5.93 -15.94 22.79
CA ASP A 392 4.71 -15.12 22.95
C ASP A 392 4.94 -13.64 23.28
N HIS A 393 5.99 -13.33 24.05
CA HIS A 393 6.31 -11.98 24.52
C HIS A 393 7.39 -11.27 23.67
N LEU A 394 8.02 -11.95 22.72
CA LEU A 394 9.10 -11.43 21.86
C LEU A 394 8.73 -11.41 20.38
N ALA A 395 7.83 -12.30 19.94
CA ALA A 395 7.34 -12.36 18.58
C ALA A 395 6.62 -11.07 18.20
N ARG A 396 7.09 -10.40 17.15
CA ARG A 396 6.58 -9.10 16.71
C ARG A 396 6.43 -9.05 15.20
N VAL A 397 5.44 -8.30 14.75
CA VAL A 397 5.31 -7.90 13.34
C VAL A 397 6.17 -6.66 13.11
N GLU A 398 6.96 -6.70 12.04
CA GLU A 398 7.78 -5.57 11.62
C GLU A 398 7.02 -4.70 10.62
N LEU A 399 6.87 -3.42 10.95
CA LEU A 399 6.15 -2.45 10.12
C LEU A 399 7.13 -1.55 9.35
N LEU A 400 7.17 -1.71 8.03
CA LEU A 400 7.88 -0.78 7.15
C LEU A 400 6.97 0.40 6.77
N PHE A 401 6.93 1.42 7.61
CA PHE A 401 6.15 2.63 7.39
C PHE A 401 6.96 3.70 6.63
N PHE A 402 6.61 3.93 5.37
CA PHE A 402 7.23 4.97 4.53
C PHE A 402 6.21 5.46 3.50
N PRO A 403 6.27 6.72 3.02
CA PRO A 403 5.29 7.21 2.04
C PRO A 403 5.23 6.42 0.73
N THR A 404 4.12 6.54 0.01
CA THR A 404 3.94 5.93 -1.32
C THR A 404 4.99 6.44 -2.31
N GLY A 405 5.41 5.60 -3.25
CA GLY A 405 6.53 5.92 -4.16
C GLY A 405 7.92 5.96 -3.50
N GLY A 406 8.02 5.78 -2.18
CA GLY A 406 9.28 5.83 -1.44
C GLY A 406 10.20 4.60 -1.57
N GLY A 407 9.85 3.60 -2.38
CA GLY A 407 10.67 2.41 -2.60
C GLY A 407 10.56 1.33 -1.52
N LYS A 408 9.38 1.17 -0.89
CA LYS A 408 9.17 0.08 0.09
C LYS A 408 9.34 -1.31 -0.52
N THR A 409 8.99 -1.44 -1.81
CA THR A 409 8.97 -2.72 -2.52
C THR A 409 10.30 -3.43 -2.48
N GLU A 410 11.39 -2.71 -2.69
CA GLU A 410 12.69 -3.35 -2.80
C GLU A 410 13.22 -3.84 -1.46
N ALA A 411 12.80 -3.23 -0.35
CA ALA A 411 13.15 -3.74 0.98
C ALA A 411 12.58 -5.14 1.23
N TYR A 412 11.28 -5.34 0.98
CA TYR A 412 10.66 -6.66 1.19
C TYR A 412 11.03 -7.69 0.11
N LEU A 413 11.28 -7.26 -1.14
CA LEU A 413 11.82 -8.16 -2.18
C LEU A 413 13.26 -8.60 -1.86
N GLY A 414 14.07 -7.72 -1.26
CA GLY A 414 15.40 -8.09 -0.74
C GLY A 414 15.30 -9.14 0.37
N LEU A 415 14.43 -8.92 1.36
CA LEU A 415 14.17 -9.94 2.38
C LEU A 415 13.67 -11.26 1.80
N ALA A 416 12.81 -11.22 0.77
CA ALA A 416 12.36 -12.41 0.07
C ALA A 416 13.53 -13.17 -0.59
N ALA A 417 14.41 -12.46 -1.30
CA ALA A 417 15.59 -13.06 -1.92
C ALA A 417 16.54 -13.69 -0.90
N TYR A 418 16.76 -13.04 0.24
CA TYR A 418 17.52 -13.62 1.35
C TYR A 418 16.84 -14.87 1.91
N ALA A 419 15.52 -14.81 2.14
CA ALA A 419 14.73 -15.93 2.65
C ALA A 419 14.79 -17.14 1.72
N PHE A 420 14.76 -16.93 0.40
CA PHE A 420 14.96 -18.01 -0.57
C PHE A 420 16.32 -18.66 -0.40
N ALA A 421 17.40 -17.87 -0.36
CA ALA A 421 18.75 -18.36 -0.24
C ALA A 421 18.95 -19.14 1.07
N ILE A 422 18.57 -18.55 2.20
CA ILE A 422 18.85 -19.13 3.52
C ILE A 422 18.06 -20.41 3.76
N ARG A 423 16.82 -20.51 3.28
CA ARG A 423 16.04 -21.76 3.35
C ARG A 423 16.73 -22.90 2.58
N ARG A 424 17.33 -22.62 1.41
CA ARG A 424 18.12 -23.63 0.67
C ARG A 424 19.31 -24.12 1.49
N ARG A 425 19.98 -23.20 2.20
CA ARG A 425 21.18 -23.51 3.00
C ARG A 425 20.85 -24.23 4.31
N GLN A 426 19.74 -23.88 4.94
CA GLN A 426 19.23 -24.56 6.13
C GLN A 426 18.89 -26.03 5.86
N GLY A 427 18.45 -26.35 4.64
CA GLY A 427 18.16 -27.74 4.27
C GLY A 427 17.01 -28.30 5.10
N VAL A 428 17.17 -29.52 5.62
CA VAL A 428 16.19 -30.14 6.50
C VAL A 428 16.47 -29.75 7.95
N VAL A 429 15.49 -29.14 8.61
CA VAL A 429 15.55 -28.72 10.00
C VAL A 429 14.59 -29.58 10.82
N GLU A 430 15.05 -30.13 11.94
CA GLU A 430 14.20 -30.89 12.85
C GLU A 430 13.24 -29.98 13.62
N SER A 431 11.98 -30.39 13.75
CA SER A 431 10.96 -29.69 14.54
C SER A 431 10.14 -30.65 15.38
N THR A 432 9.34 -30.13 16.32
CA THR A 432 8.45 -30.93 17.18
C THR A 432 7.43 -31.76 16.40
N ASP A 433 7.04 -31.29 15.21
CA ASP A 433 6.04 -31.94 14.35
C ASP A 433 6.68 -32.77 13.23
N GLY A 434 8.01 -32.94 13.27
CA GLY A 434 8.80 -33.66 12.29
C GLY A 434 9.77 -32.78 11.51
N PRO A 435 10.55 -33.38 10.60
CA PRO A 435 11.54 -32.64 9.83
C PRO A 435 10.87 -31.67 8.84
N LEU A 436 11.48 -30.50 8.66
CA LEU A 436 11.03 -29.42 7.77
C LEU A 436 12.05 -29.19 6.66
N ASP A 437 11.65 -29.31 5.40
CA ASP A 437 12.56 -29.11 4.27
C ASP A 437 12.53 -27.64 3.77
N GLY A 438 13.63 -26.92 3.97
CA GLY A 438 13.86 -25.57 3.45
C GLY A 438 14.21 -25.52 1.95
N ARG A 439 14.44 -26.66 1.30
CA ARG A 439 14.81 -26.72 -0.13
C ARG A 439 13.61 -26.63 -1.07
N ASP A 440 12.38 -26.62 -0.56
CA ASP A 440 11.15 -26.54 -1.35
C ASP A 440 10.01 -25.88 -0.55
N GLY A 441 8.91 -25.55 -1.20
CA GLY A 441 7.72 -24.98 -0.56
C GLY A 441 7.73 -23.46 -0.41
N VAL A 442 6.59 -22.92 0.04
CA VAL A 442 6.34 -21.48 0.13
C VAL A 442 7.27 -20.82 1.15
N ALA A 443 8.09 -19.86 0.72
CA ALA A 443 8.94 -19.04 1.59
C ALA A 443 8.30 -17.69 1.91
N VAL A 444 7.60 -17.13 0.93
CA VAL A 444 7.01 -15.80 1.02
C VAL A 444 5.57 -15.86 0.55
N LEU A 445 4.68 -15.36 1.41
CA LEU A 445 3.27 -15.19 1.12
C LEU A 445 2.94 -13.70 1.23
N MET A 446 2.59 -13.08 0.10
CA MET A 446 2.29 -11.65 0.02
C MET A 446 0.80 -11.43 -0.22
N ARG A 447 0.16 -10.71 0.68
CA ARG A 447 -1.29 -10.48 0.70
C ARG A 447 -1.63 -9.07 0.21
N TYR A 448 -2.60 -8.96 -0.70
CA TYR A 448 -3.15 -7.69 -1.20
C TYR A 448 -4.65 -7.57 -0.93
N THR A 449 -5.09 -6.35 -0.64
CA THR A 449 -6.50 -6.01 -0.41
C THR A 449 -7.27 -5.71 -1.70
N LEU A 450 -6.62 -5.07 -2.69
CA LEU A 450 -7.26 -4.60 -3.93
C LEU A 450 -6.80 -5.39 -5.17
N ARG A 451 -7.75 -5.75 -6.05
CA ARG A 451 -7.51 -6.58 -7.25
C ARG A 451 -6.51 -5.94 -8.23
N LEU A 452 -6.70 -4.66 -8.59
CA LEU A 452 -5.90 -3.95 -9.62
C LEU A 452 -4.40 -3.82 -9.29
N LEU A 453 -4.06 -3.70 -7.99
CA LEU A 453 -2.67 -3.55 -7.56
C LEU A 453 -1.84 -4.84 -7.76
N THR A 454 -2.52 -5.98 -7.92
CA THR A 454 -1.90 -7.31 -7.89
C THR A 454 -1.05 -7.59 -9.13
N SER A 455 -1.48 -7.19 -10.33
CA SER A 455 -0.75 -7.52 -11.58
C SER A 455 0.58 -6.77 -11.73
N GLN A 456 0.64 -5.49 -11.33
CA GLN A 456 1.90 -4.72 -11.37
C GLN A 456 2.92 -5.25 -10.36
N GLN A 457 2.46 -5.62 -9.15
CA GLN A 457 3.35 -6.21 -8.14
C GLN A 457 3.78 -7.62 -8.53
N PHE A 458 2.90 -8.39 -9.18
CA PHE A 458 3.23 -9.69 -9.74
C PHE A 458 4.32 -9.60 -10.81
N GLN A 459 4.26 -8.61 -11.71
CA GLN A 459 5.33 -8.39 -12.71
C GLN A 459 6.69 -8.12 -12.05
N ARG A 460 6.74 -7.28 -11.02
CA ARG A 460 7.97 -6.96 -10.28
C ARG A 460 8.53 -8.17 -9.53
N ALA A 461 7.66 -8.93 -8.85
CA ALA A 461 8.06 -10.15 -8.15
C ALA A 461 8.46 -11.27 -9.14
N THR A 462 7.87 -11.31 -10.33
CA THR A 462 8.30 -12.23 -11.40
C THR A 462 9.72 -11.92 -11.87
N ALA A 463 10.08 -10.64 -12.03
CA ALA A 463 11.46 -10.26 -12.34
C ALA A 463 12.45 -10.70 -11.25
N LEU A 464 12.03 -10.68 -9.97
CA LEU A 464 12.83 -11.24 -8.87
C LEU A 464 13.02 -12.76 -9.02
N MET A 465 11.96 -13.50 -9.34
CA MET A 465 12.06 -14.95 -9.57
C MET A 465 12.94 -15.28 -10.76
N CYS A 466 12.84 -14.51 -11.85
CA CYS A 466 13.72 -14.65 -13.00
C CYS A 466 15.20 -14.52 -12.58
N ALA A 467 15.54 -13.46 -11.83
CA ALA A 467 16.90 -13.25 -11.33
C ALA A 467 17.36 -14.40 -10.40
N ALA A 468 16.50 -14.83 -9.48
CA ALA A 468 16.81 -15.92 -8.55
C ALA A 468 17.01 -17.26 -9.26
N GLU A 469 16.19 -17.58 -10.27
CA GLU A 469 16.32 -18.82 -11.05
C GLU A 469 17.59 -18.82 -11.90
N LEU A 470 17.99 -17.69 -12.50
CA LEU A 470 19.25 -17.60 -13.22
C LEU A 470 20.46 -17.76 -12.28
N ALA A 471 20.42 -17.14 -11.10
CA ALA A 471 21.45 -17.31 -10.08
C ALA A 471 21.54 -18.77 -9.59
N ARG A 472 20.39 -19.43 -9.38
CA ARG A 472 20.32 -20.86 -9.02
C ARG A 472 20.93 -21.75 -10.09
N ARG A 473 20.59 -21.53 -11.36
CA ARG A 473 21.11 -22.34 -12.49
C ARG A 473 22.61 -22.16 -12.70
N ALA A 474 23.13 -20.97 -12.42
CA ALA A 474 24.57 -20.71 -12.50
C ALA A 474 25.37 -21.46 -11.43
N ASP A 475 24.76 -21.79 -10.28
CA ASP A 475 25.38 -22.51 -9.18
C ASP A 475 24.37 -23.48 -8.50
N GLU A 476 23.99 -24.52 -9.25
CA GLU A 476 23.01 -25.50 -8.78
C GLU A 476 23.52 -26.31 -7.57
N ALA A 477 24.84 -26.46 -7.44
CA ALA A 477 25.47 -27.17 -6.32
C ALA A 477 25.20 -26.47 -4.99
N THR A 478 25.21 -25.14 -4.97
CA THR A 478 24.94 -24.36 -3.75
C THR A 478 23.45 -24.18 -3.49
N TRP A 479 22.65 -23.90 -4.54
CA TRP A 479 21.26 -23.46 -4.40
C TRP A 479 20.21 -24.56 -4.61
N GLY A 480 20.64 -25.74 -5.07
CA GLY A 480 19.79 -26.90 -5.28
C GLY A 480 19.07 -26.89 -6.64
N SER A 481 18.45 -28.03 -6.95
CA SER A 481 17.84 -28.31 -8.26
C SER A 481 16.39 -27.85 -8.41
N GLU A 482 15.68 -27.61 -7.31
CA GLU A 482 14.28 -27.17 -7.35
C GLU A 482 14.17 -25.71 -7.84
N PRO A 483 13.44 -25.42 -8.93
CA PRO A 483 13.34 -24.07 -9.47
C PRO A 483 12.68 -23.06 -8.54
N PHE A 484 13.11 -21.80 -8.61
CA PHE A 484 12.38 -20.70 -7.95
C PHE A 484 11.18 -20.30 -8.80
N ARG A 485 9.97 -20.41 -8.24
CA ARG A 485 8.70 -20.10 -8.91
C ARG A 485 7.86 -19.08 -8.12
N ILE A 486 7.01 -18.34 -8.83
CA ILE A 486 5.98 -17.46 -8.25
C ILE A 486 4.57 -17.89 -8.65
N GLY A 487 3.67 -17.96 -7.68
CA GLY A 487 2.25 -18.22 -7.87
C GLY A 487 1.39 -16.96 -7.77
N LEU A 488 0.44 -16.79 -8.67
CA LEU A 488 -0.64 -15.80 -8.55
C LEU A 488 -1.93 -16.48 -8.09
N TRP A 489 -2.25 -16.36 -6.80
CA TRP A 489 -3.39 -16.98 -6.16
C TRP A 489 -4.50 -15.95 -5.87
N VAL A 490 -5.32 -15.66 -6.87
CA VAL A 490 -6.29 -14.54 -6.86
C VAL A 490 -7.67 -14.97 -7.34
N GLY A 491 -8.72 -14.20 -7.03
CA GLY A 491 -10.12 -14.53 -7.32
C GLY A 491 -10.41 -15.08 -8.73
N THR A 492 -11.45 -15.91 -8.85
CA THR A 492 -11.77 -16.73 -10.06
C THR A 492 -11.90 -15.93 -11.36
N GLY A 493 -12.28 -14.64 -11.30
CA GLY A 493 -12.35 -13.78 -12.50
C GLY A 493 -10.98 -13.35 -13.03
N VAL A 494 -9.90 -13.62 -12.31
CA VAL A 494 -8.54 -13.16 -12.63
C VAL A 494 -7.60 -14.32 -12.94
N SER A 495 -7.78 -15.50 -12.33
CA SER A 495 -6.96 -16.68 -12.63
C SER A 495 -7.76 -17.98 -12.63
N PRO A 496 -7.47 -18.93 -13.53
CA PRO A 496 -8.13 -20.23 -13.59
C PRO A 496 -7.85 -21.08 -12.36
N LYS A 497 -8.81 -21.93 -11.97
CA LYS A 497 -8.66 -22.85 -10.84
C LYS A 497 -8.02 -24.17 -11.23
N ARG A 498 -8.42 -24.70 -12.40
CA ARG A 498 -8.03 -26.04 -12.86
C ARG A 498 -7.31 -25.98 -14.20
N PHE A 499 -6.48 -26.99 -14.45
CA PHE A 499 -5.73 -27.09 -15.71
C PHE A 499 -6.63 -27.12 -16.94
N GLU A 500 -7.77 -27.83 -16.86
CA GLU A 500 -8.75 -27.94 -17.95
C GLU A 500 -9.29 -26.57 -18.36
N GLU A 501 -9.66 -25.73 -17.39
CA GLU A 501 -10.14 -24.35 -17.62
C GLU A 501 -9.09 -23.53 -18.38
N ALA A 502 -7.83 -23.63 -17.96
CA ALA A 502 -6.71 -22.91 -18.59
C ALA A 502 -6.44 -23.42 -20.02
N SER A 503 -6.50 -24.74 -20.23
CA SER A 503 -6.31 -25.36 -21.54
C SER A 503 -7.41 -24.96 -22.53
N GLU A 504 -8.67 -24.93 -22.09
CA GLU A 504 -9.80 -24.48 -22.92
C GLU A 504 -9.70 -22.99 -23.28
N GLN A 505 -9.34 -22.13 -22.31
CA GLN A 505 -9.11 -20.70 -22.58
C GLN A 505 -8.02 -20.50 -23.64
N LEU A 506 -6.92 -21.25 -23.54
CA LEU A 506 -5.82 -21.17 -24.49
C LEU A 506 -6.21 -21.66 -25.90
N ALA A 507 -6.98 -22.74 -26.00
CA ALA A 507 -7.48 -23.25 -27.28
C ALA A 507 -8.34 -22.20 -27.98
N LYS A 508 -9.30 -21.62 -27.27
CA LYS A 508 -10.19 -20.55 -27.79
C LYS A 508 -9.40 -19.30 -28.21
N ALA A 509 -8.41 -18.88 -27.43
CA ALA A 509 -7.60 -17.72 -27.75
C ALA A 509 -6.77 -17.91 -29.04
N ASN A 510 -6.23 -19.12 -29.26
CA ASN A 510 -5.48 -19.46 -30.47
C ASN A 510 -6.38 -19.65 -31.70
N GLU A 511 -7.62 -20.12 -31.53
CA GLU A 511 -8.56 -20.38 -32.63
C GLU A 511 -9.23 -19.11 -33.15
N TYR A 512 -9.69 -18.22 -32.26
CA TYR A 512 -10.53 -17.08 -32.63
C TYR A 512 -9.78 -15.74 -32.65
N GLY A 513 -8.50 -15.70 -32.31
CA GLY A 513 -7.68 -14.47 -32.24
C GLY A 513 -8.17 -13.43 -31.22
N LYS A 514 -9.23 -13.73 -30.45
CA LYS A 514 -9.78 -12.88 -29.41
C LYS A 514 -9.11 -13.23 -28.09
N ALA A 515 -8.14 -12.41 -27.69
CA ALA A 515 -7.48 -12.48 -26.38
C ALA A 515 -8.35 -11.95 -25.22
N HIS A 516 -9.61 -11.59 -25.49
CA HIS A 516 -10.56 -11.19 -24.44
C HIS A 516 -10.73 -12.37 -23.46
N ASN A 517 -10.41 -12.14 -22.19
CA ASN A 517 -10.50 -13.09 -21.07
C ASN A 517 -9.44 -14.22 -21.01
N LEU A 518 -8.24 -14.05 -21.58
CA LEU A 518 -7.13 -14.99 -21.32
C LEU A 518 -6.54 -14.80 -19.91
N THR A 519 -7.31 -15.18 -18.89
CA THR A 519 -6.94 -15.03 -17.47
C THR A 519 -5.70 -15.83 -17.06
N VAL A 520 -5.32 -16.85 -17.83
CA VAL A 520 -4.07 -17.59 -17.59
C VAL A 520 -2.82 -16.75 -17.90
N LEU A 521 -2.90 -15.72 -18.75
CA LEU A 521 -1.80 -14.83 -19.09
C LEU A 521 -1.90 -13.50 -18.34
N GLN A 522 -1.13 -13.38 -17.27
CA GLN A 522 -1.14 -12.21 -16.37
C GLN A 522 -0.04 -11.19 -16.66
N VAL A 523 0.80 -11.47 -17.66
CA VAL A 523 1.93 -10.63 -18.08
C VAL A 523 1.87 -10.38 -19.58
N GLN A 524 1.78 -9.11 -19.98
CA GLN A 524 1.72 -8.73 -21.41
C GLN A 524 3.10 -8.55 -22.04
N ARG A 525 4.13 -8.40 -21.22
CA ARG A 525 5.53 -8.27 -21.63
C ARG A 525 6.41 -9.09 -20.70
N CYS A 526 7.49 -9.62 -21.23
CA CYS A 526 8.49 -10.36 -20.48
C CYS A 526 9.08 -9.48 -19.37
N PRO A 527 8.96 -9.86 -18.09
CA PRO A 527 9.52 -9.09 -16.97
C PRO A 527 11.05 -9.00 -16.98
N TRP A 528 11.72 -9.84 -17.78
CA TRP A 528 13.18 -9.86 -17.89
C TRP A 528 13.73 -8.93 -18.99
N CYS A 529 13.10 -8.93 -20.17
CA CYS A 529 13.64 -8.22 -21.34
C CYS A 529 12.65 -7.27 -22.03
N GLY A 530 11.40 -7.16 -21.56
CA GLY A 530 10.40 -6.25 -22.11
C GLY A 530 9.72 -6.67 -23.42
N THR A 531 10.11 -7.81 -24.01
CA THR A 531 9.50 -8.32 -25.25
C THR A 531 8.02 -8.67 -25.02
N PRO A 532 7.09 -8.27 -25.91
CA PRO A 532 5.67 -8.63 -25.80
C PRO A 532 5.42 -10.14 -25.69
N ILE A 533 4.37 -10.51 -24.96
CA ILE A 533 3.92 -11.90 -24.78
C ILE A 533 2.45 -11.96 -25.17
N SER A 534 2.09 -12.99 -25.95
CA SER A 534 0.73 -13.27 -26.38
C SER A 534 0.35 -14.73 -26.09
N ALA A 535 -0.87 -15.13 -26.44
CA ALA A 535 -1.31 -16.52 -26.36
C ALA A 535 -0.36 -17.49 -27.09
N ALA A 536 0.30 -17.03 -28.16
CA ALA A 536 1.27 -17.82 -28.92
C ALA A 536 2.48 -18.27 -28.10
N GLN A 537 2.77 -17.60 -26.98
CA GLN A 537 3.85 -17.95 -26.05
C GLN A 537 3.39 -18.75 -24.83
N VAL A 538 2.11 -19.11 -24.75
CA VAL A 538 1.56 -19.92 -23.65
C VAL A 538 1.36 -21.35 -24.13
N ARG A 539 1.79 -22.34 -23.34
CA ARG A 539 1.68 -23.77 -23.69
C ARG A 539 1.14 -24.58 -22.53
N ALA A 540 -0.01 -25.21 -22.75
CA ALA A 540 -0.57 -26.18 -21.82
C ALA A 540 0.03 -27.57 -22.09
N ASP A 541 0.54 -28.23 -21.05
CA ASP A 541 1.05 -29.59 -21.11
C ASP A 541 0.20 -30.50 -20.20
N PRO A 542 -0.66 -31.35 -20.78
CA PRO A 542 -1.54 -32.22 -20.02
C PRO A 542 -0.80 -33.33 -19.26
N THR A 543 0.44 -33.66 -19.65
CA THR A 543 1.21 -34.75 -19.04
C THR A 543 1.64 -34.39 -17.63
N VAL A 544 2.10 -33.16 -17.43
CA VAL A 544 2.48 -32.61 -16.12
C VAL A 544 1.40 -31.72 -15.51
N ARG A 545 0.31 -31.50 -16.26
CA ARG A 545 -0.79 -30.58 -15.96
C ARG A 545 -0.25 -29.17 -15.69
N ARG A 546 0.66 -28.68 -16.53
CA ARG A 546 1.33 -27.38 -16.38
C ARG A 546 0.94 -26.41 -17.48
N VAL A 547 0.87 -25.13 -17.16
CA VAL A 547 0.83 -24.06 -18.15
C VAL A 547 2.14 -23.29 -18.12
N PHE A 548 2.91 -23.41 -19.21
CA PHE A 548 4.17 -22.70 -19.39
C PHE A 548 3.95 -21.39 -20.11
N VAL A 549 4.63 -20.33 -19.66
CA VAL A 549 4.61 -19.03 -20.30
C VAL A 549 6.04 -18.66 -20.70
N TYR A 550 6.26 -18.49 -22.00
CA TYR A 550 7.57 -18.15 -22.54
C TYR A 550 7.67 -16.65 -22.86
N CYS A 551 8.89 -16.13 -22.90
CA CYS A 551 9.16 -14.83 -23.51
C CYS A 551 8.82 -14.87 -25.02
N GLY A 552 8.30 -13.77 -25.57
CA GLY A 552 7.98 -13.64 -26.99
C GLY A 552 9.16 -13.37 -27.92
N ASP A 553 10.39 -13.53 -27.46
CA ASP A 553 11.57 -13.45 -28.34
C ASP A 553 11.73 -14.77 -29.10
N GLU A 554 11.30 -14.80 -30.36
CA GLU A 554 11.30 -16.00 -31.21
C GLU A 554 12.70 -16.49 -31.57
N LEU A 555 13.71 -15.63 -31.44
CA LEU A 555 15.11 -15.95 -31.74
C LEU A 555 15.83 -16.63 -30.55
N GLY A 556 15.17 -16.81 -29.41
CA GLY A 556 15.75 -17.50 -28.26
C GLY A 556 16.91 -16.76 -27.57
N ARG A 557 17.05 -15.44 -27.78
CA ARG A 557 18.12 -14.61 -27.15
C ARG A 557 17.81 -14.30 -25.69
N CYS A 558 16.53 -14.24 -25.33
CA CYS A 558 16.11 -14.17 -23.93
C CYS A 558 16.19 -15.54 -23.27
N GLU A 559 16.81 -15.62 -22.09
CA GLU A 559 16.92 -16.86 -21.29
C GLU A 559 15.56 -17.56 -21.05
N PHE A 560 14.48 -16.78 -20.99
CA PHE A 560 13.12 -17.27 -20.73
C PHE A 560 12.29 -17.48 -22.00
N ALA A 561 12.88 -17.31 -23.18
CA ALA A 561 12.22 -17.63 -24.44
C ALA A 561 12.17 -19.13 -24.68
N LYS A 562 11.31 -19.57 -25.60
CA LYS A 562 11.31 -20.97 -26.04
C LYS A 562 12.65 -21.27 -26.72
N GLY A 563 13.36 -22.29 -26.23
CA GLY A 563 14.72 -22.61 -26.69
C GLY A 563 15.83 -21.78 -26.04
N GLY A 564 15.49 -20.89 -25.10
CA GLY A 564 16.46 -20.17 -24.26
C GLY A 564 17.05 -21.06 -23.15
N GLY A 565 17.89 -20.47 -22.29
CA GLY A 565 18.61 -21.20 -21.25
C GLY A 565 17.75 -21.72 -20.08
N VAL A 566 16.50 -21.26 -19.93
CA VAL A 566 15.54 -21.73 -18.92
C VAL A 566 14.43 -22.55 -19.57
N PRO A 567 14.42 -23.89 -19.41
CA PRO A 567 13.47 -24.78 -20.09
C PRO A 567 11.99 -24.53 -19.75
N GLU A 568 11.66 -24.16 -18.52
CA GLU A 568 10.26 -23.87 -18.11
C GLU A 568 9.76 -22.50 -18.61
N GLY A 569 10.60 -21.68 -19.25
CA GLY A 569 10.26 -20.30 -19.57
C GLY A 569 10.17 -19.44 -18.31
N LEU A 570 9.25 -18.47 -18.30
CA LEU A 570 9.04 -17.62 -17.13
C LEU A 570 8.57 -18.46 -15.93
N PRO A 571 9.13 -18.25 -14.73
CA PRO A 571 8.87 -19.10 -13.55
C PRO A 571 7.54 -18.75 -12.87
N ILE A 572 6.45 -18.70 -13.62
CA ILE A 572 5.12 -18.29 -13.16
C ILE A 572 4.14 -19.44 -13.11
N LEU A 573 3.29 -19.45 -12.08
CA LEU A 573 2.15 -20.35 -11.92
C LEU A 573 0.89 -19.50 -11.78
N THR A 574 -0.03 -19.61 -12.74
CA THR A 574 -1.27 -18.83 -12.78
C THR A 574 -2.52 -19.68 -12.61
N VAL A 575 -2.37 -20.99 -12.42
CA VAL A 575 -3.48 -21.92 -12.13
C VAL A 575 -3.41 -22.34 -10.66
N ASP A 576 -4.52 -22.23 -9.91
CA ASP A 576 -4.58 -22.64 -8.49
C ASP A 576 -4.03 -24.07 -8.28
N GLU A 577 -4.46 -25.01 -9.13
CA GLU A 577 -4.02 -26.41 -9.10
C GLU A 577 -2.49 -26.56 -9.25
N GLU A 578 -1.83 -25.73 -10.07
CA GLU A 578 -0.37 -25.74 -10.18
C GLU A 578 0.29 -25.19 -8.91
N ILE A 579 -0.29 -24.11 -8.36
CA ILE A 579 0.21 -23.44 -7.14
C ILE A 579 0.18 -24.41 -5.95
N TYR A 580 -0.89 -25.18 -5.78
CA TYR A 580 -1.00 -26.15 -4.69
C TYR A 580 -0.03 -27.33 -4.85
N ARG A 581 0.16 -27.83 -6.08
CA ARG A 581 1.04 -28.98 -6.33
C ARG A 581 2.52 -28.64 -6.33
N LEU A 582 2.89 -27.45 -6.78
CA LEU A 582 4.28 -27.05 -6.91
C LEU A 582 4.76 -26.11 -5.83
N THR A 583 3.86 -25.63 -4.96
CA THR A 583 4.17 -24.85 -3.75
C THR A 583 5.27 -23.81 -3.98
N PRO A 584 5.03 -22.82 -4.88
CA PRO A 584 6.06 -21.91 -5.34
C PRO A 584 6.69 -21.15 -4.16
N ALA A 585 7.99 -20.84 -4.27
CA ALA A 585 8.72 -20.12 -3.21
C ALA A 585 8.08 -18.76 -2.87
N PHE A 586 7.40 -18.13 -3.83
CA PHE A 586 6.67 -16.88 -3.65
C PHE A 586 5.21 -17.07 -4.07
N VAL A 587 4.24 -16.80 -3.19
CA VAL A 587 2.82 -16.68 -3.53
C VAL A 587 2.34 -15.24 -3.35
N ILE A 588 1.67 -14.70 -4.38
CA ILE A 588 0.89 -13.46 -4.27
C ILE A 588 -0.59 -13.84 -4.17
N ALA A 589 -1.28 -13.32 -3.16
CA ALA A 589 -2.66 -13.67 -2.89
C ALA A 589 -3.54 -12.48 -2.52
N THR A 590 -4.82 -12.55 -2.86
CA THR A 590 -5.84 -11.57 -2.47
C THR A 590 -6.62 -12.02 -1.24
N VAL A 591 -7.20 -11.09 -0.48
CA VAL A 591 -7.94 -11.38 0.77
C VAL A 591 -9.06 -12.41 0.56
N ASP A 592 -9.80 -12.33 -0.55
CA ASP A 592 -10.89 -13.24 -0.90
C ASP A 592 -10.44 -14.70 -1.06
N LYS A 593 -9.22 -14.94 -1.56
CA LYS A 593 -8.67 -16.30 -1.69
C LYS A 593 -8.33 -16.92 -0.35
N PHE A 594 -7.87 -16.14 0.63
CA PHE A 594 -7.60 -16.66 1.97
C PHE A 594 -8.87 -17.21 2.64
N ALA A 595 -10.04 -16.59 2.40
CA ALA A 595 -11.29 -17.12 2.92
C ALA A 595 -11.60 -18.54 2.39
N ARG A 596 -11.03 -18.93 1.25
CA ARG A 596 -11.19 -20.27 0.68
C ARG A 596 -10.38 -21.35 1.40
N LEU A 597 -9.42 -21.00 2.27
CA LEU A 597 -8.67 -22.00 3.05
C LEU A 597 -9.59 -22.91 3.87
N ALA A 598 -10.74 -22.39 4.32
CA ALA A 598 -11.72 -23.17 5.07
C ALA A 598 -12.53 -24.16 4.20
N ARG A 599 -12.49 -24.03 2.86
CA ARG A 599 -13.34 -24.80 1.93
C ARG A 599 -12.56 -25.59 0.87
N GLU A 600 -11.31 -25.25 0.61
CA GLU A 600 -10.47 -25.87 -0.40
C GLU A 600 -9.27 -26.57 0.26
N GLY A 601 -9.41 -27.87 0.55
CA GLY A 601 -8.37 -28.62 1.26
C GLY A 601 -7.02 -28.62 0.54
N GLU A 602 -7.00 -28.66 -0.80
CA GLU A 602 -5.76 -28.63 -1.59
C GLU A 602 -4.87 -27.41 -1.28
N ALA A 603 -5.45 -26.28 -0.87
CA ALA A 603 -4.72 -25.08 -0.49
C ALA A 603 -3.86 -25.28 0.78
N GLY A 604 -4.16 -26.30 1.60
CA GLY A 604 -3.33 -26.72 2.72
C GLY A 604 -1.89 -27.08 2.33
N SER A 605 -1.66 -27.47 1.07
CA SER A 605 -0.32 -27.74 0.54
C SER A 605 0.63 -26.54 0.66
N LEU A 606 0.10 -25.31 0.60
CA LEU A 606 0.88 -24.07 0.77
C LEU A 606 1.44 -23.90 2.19
N PHE A 607 0.86 -24.59 3.16
CA PHE A 607 1.24 -24.60 4.57
C PHE A 607 1.81 -25.95 5.01
N GLY A 608 2.30 -26.74 4.06
CA GLY A 608 2.95 -28.01 4.34
C GLY A 608 2.01 -29.19 4.57
N TYR A 609 0.68 -29.02 4.47
CA TYR A 609 -0.24 -30.14 4.57
C TYR A 609 -0.31 -30.88 3.23
N VAL A 610 0.56 -31.89 3.07
CA VAL A 610 0.64 -32.72 1.86
C VAL A 610 0.68 -34.19 2.26
N ARG A 611 0.15 -35.09 1.42
CA ARG A 611 0.18 -36.52 1.69
C ARG A 611 1.43 -37.17 1.14
N ARG A 612 1.80 -36.82 -0.10
CA ARG A 612 2.85 -37.48 -0.90
C ARG A 612 3.42 -36.50 -1.93
N ARG A 613 4.56 -36.85 -2.54
CA ARG A 613 5.11 -36.15 -3.70
C ARG A 613 5.18 -37.10 -4.89
N CYS A 614 4.53 -36.73 -5.97
CA CYS A 614 4.60 -37.41 -7.27
C CYS A 614 5.73 -36.77 -8.08
N GLY A 615 6.69 -37.57 -8.57
CA GLY A 615 7.80 -37.05 -9.38
C GLY A 615 7.40 -36.39 -10.70
N ARG A 616 6.14 -36.56 -11.15
CA ARG A 616 5.58 -35.90 -12.35
C ARG A 616 4.65 -34.73 -12.00
N HIS A 617 3.78 -34.91 -11.01
CA HIS A 617 2.73 -33.93 -10.70
C HIS A 617 3.04 -33.00 -9.53
N GLY A 618 4.11 -33.21 -8.76
CA GLY A 618 4.42 -32.44 -7.55
C GLY A 618 3.76 -32.99 -6.29
N TYR A 619 3.53 -32.15 -5.29
CA TYR A 619 2.82 -32.51 -4.06
C TYR A 619 1.37 -32.90 -4.33
N VAL A 620 0.89 -33.89 -3.58
CA VAL A 620 -0.46 -34.44 -3.68
C VAL A 620 -1.15 -34.30 -2.33
N HIS A 621 -2.18 -33.46 -2.28
CA HIS A 621 -3.10 -33.34 -1.15
C HIS A 621 -4.12 -34.51 -1.16
N PRO A 622 -4.63 -35.00 -0.01
CA PRO A 622 -5.66 -36.04 0.02
C PRO A 622 -6.90 -35.76 -0.83
N ASP A 623 -7.31 -34.49 -0.95
CA ASP A 623 -8.47 -34.08 -1.74
C ASP A 623 -8.20 -33.95 -3.24
N TYR A 624 -6.94 -34.06 -3.67
CA TYR A 624 -6.58 -33.93 -5.08
C TYR A 624 -6.96 -35.18 -5.87
N LYS A 625 -7.99 -35.05 -6.71
CA LYS A 625 -8.59 -36.20 -7.43
C LYS A 625 -7.80 -36.65 -8.67
N ALA A 626 -7.02 -35.78 -9.30
CA ALA A 626 -6.35 -36.09 -10.57
C ALA A 626 -5.05 -36.89 -10.40
N CYS A 627 -4.59 -37.14 -9.16
CA CYS A 627 -3.48 -38.06 -8.88
C CYS A 627 -3.65 -38.69 -7.49
N ASP A 628 -3.82 -40.02 -7.43
CA ASP A 628 -3.97 -40.74 -6.15
C ASP A 628 -2.61 -41.06 -5.47
N GLY A 629 -1.50 -40.82 -6.18
CA GLY A 629 -0.13 -41.09 -5.76
C GLY A 629 0.17 -42.57 -5.46
N THR A 630 -0.74 -43.51 -5.77
CA THR A 630 -0.64 -44.96 -5.47
C THR A 630 -0.63 -45.80 -6.74
N ARG A 631 -1.33 -45.36 -7.78
CA ARG A 631 -1.30 -45.97 -9.10
C ARG A 631 -0.46 -45.09 -10.02
N HIS A 632 0.06 -45.70 -11.07
CA HIS A 632 0.91 -45.12 -12.11
C HIS A 632 2.42 -45.20 -11.81
N ASN A 633 3.02 -46.32 -12.23
CA ASN A 633 4.21 -46.20 -13.07
C ASN A 633 3.83 -45.24 -14.19
N HIS A 634 4.33 -44.02 -14.13
CA HIS A 634 4.18 -43.12 -15.24
C HIS A 634 5.00 -43.68 -16.40
N ASN A 635 4.34 -44.19 -17.44
CA ASN A 635 5.05 -44.56 -18.67
C ASN A 635 5.75 -43.33 -19.25
N ALA A 636 6.86 -43.55 -19.95
CA ALA A 636 7.53 -42.47 -20.67
C ALA A 636 6.54 -41.81 -21.64
N ALA A 637 6.50 -40.48 -21.63
CA ALA A 637 5.67 -39.65 -22.50
C ALA A 637 6.55 -38.49 -22.94
N ASN A 638 7.11 -38.55 -24.15
CA ASN A 638 8.12 -37.62 -24.65
C ASN A 638 7.71 -36.15 -24.41
N PRO A 639 8.50 -35.31 -23.69
CA PRO A 639 9.89 -35.50 -23.23
C PRO A 639 10.08 -36.08 -21.82
N TYR A 640 9.03 -36.50 -21.14
CA TYR A 640 9.07 -36.97 -19.76
C TYR A 640 9.45 -38.45 -19.64
N PRO A 641 10.52 -38.78 -18.88
CA PRO A 641 10.90 -40.16 -18.62
C PRO A 641 9.85 -40.87 -17.74
N ALA A 642 9.95 -42.20 -17.67
CA ALA A 642 9.18 -42.96 -16.71
C ALA A 642 9.62 -42.61 -15.28
N ARG A 643 8.67 -42.43 -14.37
CA ARG A 643 8.96 -42.13 -12.95
C ARG A 643 8.18 -43.04 -12.01
N ALA A 644 8.89 -43.60 -11.03
CA ALA A 644 8.33 -44.31 -9.88
C ALA A 644 8.04 -43.32 -8.73
N PRO A 645 7.10 -43.61 -7.81
CA PRO A 645 6.81 -42.74 -6.67
C PRO A 645 7.97 -42.72 -5.67
N GLU A 646 8.38 -41.53 -5.21
CA GLU A 646 9.27 -41.37 -4.07
C GLU A 646 8.48 -41.51 -2.76
N LYS A 647 8.98 -42.32 -1.83
CA LYS A 647 8.28 -42.68 -0.58
C LYS A 647 8.55 -41.75 0.62
N SER A 648 9.21 -40.62 0.43
CA SER A 648 9.54 -39.71 1.54
C SER A 648 9.09 -38.29 1.23
N VAL A 649 8.13 -37.77 1.99
CA VAL A 649 7.90 -36.32 2.06
C VAL A 649 8.19 -35.88 3.47
N VAL A 650 9.30 -35.16 3.59
CA VAL A 650 9.60 -34.30 4.73
C VAL A 650 8.82 -33.00 4.47
N CYS A 651 7.81 -32.73 5.29
CA CYS A 651 6.87 -31.62 5.07
C CYS A 651 7.56 -30.27 5.30
N ALA A 652 7.60 -29.43 4.27
CA ALA A 652 7.95 -28.03 4.42
C ALA A 652 6.75 -27.28 5.05
N VAL A 653 6.85 -26.87 6.32
CA VAL A 653 6.41 -25.57 6.85
C VAL A 653 6.53 -25.55 8.38
N THR A 654 7.08 -24.44 8.87
CA THR A 654 7.13 -24.05 10.29
C THR A 654 5.70 -23.82 10.79
N ARG A 655 5.27 -24.52 11.86
CA ARG A 655 4.17 -24.01 12.69
C ARG A 655 4.66 -22.69 13.29
N GLY A 656 4.07 -21.59 12.84
CA GLY A 656 4.21 -20.28 13.47
C GLY A 656 3.41 -20.23 14.76
#